data_AF-A0A3M4Q7J3-F1
#
_entry.id   AF-A0A3M4Q7J3-F1
#
_cell.length_a   1.000
_cell.length_b   1.000
_cell.length_c   1.000
_cell.angle_alpha   90.00
_cell.angle_beta   90.00
_cell.angle_gamma   90.00
#
_symmetry.space_group_name_H-M   'P 1'
#
loop_
_entity.id
_entity.type
_entity.pdbx_description
1 polymer ?
#
loop_
_entity_poly.entity_id
_entity_poly.type
_entity_poly.pdbx_seq_one_letter_code
_entity_poly.pdbx_strand_id
1 'polypeptide(L)'
;MEQFQRNAGGYLTAHVDPAGSATRYAYDVRGLVKQRWDAHNRTVMFDHDAYGRLRKLTNENGESYRFEWDAADRMVQQQDLDQSRRCYTYDPLDDVVAVDYQPGTEGEPVAPLSHQFRRDPVGRLVSKSTADGTTAYEHDPNDQLVGVTFTALDGAEQALGFRYDALGQLLEEQSAAGSLQHHYDELGNLIQTQLPDGRWLNRLYYGSGHLHQLNLDGKVISDFERDRLHREVQRTQGQLRTSTAYDRSGRVRSRQRRSIDQPWQLPPLVETDYSYDPSDNLIGCRRSERQEHLGYDSTGRILVSHQVGYSETYAYDAAANLLDGPVQDGLVRHNRLITYQDKRYKYDALGRMIEKRSAARGLQRFAYDAENRLVEVRNENGNVVRMAYDPLGRRIEKTEHDSDGYPLGETLFTWDGLRLLQEQKYSQTSLYIYEDERYEPLARVDGIGPLQKTRYYHNDLNGLPEQLTESSGHNVWRATYRVWGSTQEEVREAYFLEEQNLRFQGQYLDRETGLHFNTFRFYDPEMGRFTTPDPIGLSGGLNLYQYAPNPVKWIDPKGLACAAYKGKLNQKASKMRVLAKGSKEWKQAVADNRLAMTNGEKFQVKVKSSSDAKAFLKESQGNMNRYKAHTQSARADGVAKYPKGYEQHMAPEGGFGDTPHIK
;
A
#
# COMPACT_ATOMS: atom_id res chain seq x y z
N MET A 1 -17.82 12.08 22.37
CA MET A 1 -17.31 11.22 23.47
C MET A 1 -17.54 9.79 23.01
N GLU A 2 -16.51 8.96 23.00
CA GLU A 2 -16.63 7.55 22.62
C GLU A 2 -17.23 6.74 23.78
N GLN A 3 -18.09 5.75 23.49
CA GLN A 3 -18.76 4.94 24.49
C GLN A 3 -18.63 3.43 24.20
N PHE A 4 -18.36 2.65 25.24
CA PHE A 4 -18.29 1.19 25.17
C PHE A 4 -19.33 0.58 26.11
N GLN A 5 -20.23 -0.23 25.57
CA GLN A 5 -21.27 -0.92 26.33
C GLN A 5 -20.91 -2.40 26.43
N ARG A 6 -21.06 -2.98 27.62
CA ARG A 6 -20.75 -4.39 27.88
C ARG A 6 -21.92 -5.08 28.55
N ASN A 7 -22.06 -6.39 28.31
CA ASN A 7 -23.00 -7.21 29.06
C ASN A 7 -22.43 -7.62 30.44
N ALA A 8 -23.23 -8.33 31.24
CA ALA A 8 -22.82 -8.81 32.57
C ALA A 8 -21.61 -9.75 32.55
N GLY A 9 -21.36 -10.45 31.43
CA GLY A 9 -20.18 -11.28 31.21
C GLY A 9 -18.93 -10.50 30.79
N GLY A 10 -19.02 -9.17 30.63
CA GLY A 10 -17.90 -8.31 30.22
C GLY A 10 -17.68 -8.22 28.70
N TYR A 11 -18.48 -8.91 27.88
CA TYR A 11 -18.37 -8.86 26.43
C TYR A 11 -18.91 -7.53 25.87
N LEU A 12 -18.26 -6.98 24.85
CA LEU A 12 -18.60 -5.70 24.23
C LEU A 12 -19.87 -5.81 23.38
N THR A 13 -20.99 -5.26 23.82
CA THR A 13 -22.27 -5.33 23.08
C THR A 13 -22.47 -4.17 22.13
N ALA A 14 -21.88 -3.01 22.40
CA ALA A 14 -21.89 -1.87 21.50
C ALA A 14 -20.68 -0.96 21.69
N HIS A 15 -20.22 -0.38 20.58
CA HIS A 15 -19.25 0.69 20.53
C HIS A 15 -19.89 1.87 19.79
N VAL A 16 -19.92 3.04 20.42
CA VAL A 16 -20.45 4.28 19.82
C VAL A 16 -19.30 5.25 19.64
N ASP A 17 -19.05 5.64 18.40
CA ASP A 17 -17.97 6.55 18.05
C ASP A 17 -18.28 8.01 18.48
N PRO A 18 -17.31 8.94 18.37
CA PRO A 18 -17.54 10.34 18.73
C PRO A 18 -18.66 11.06 17.96
N ALA A 19 -19.06 10.57 16.78
CA ALA A 19 -20.17 11.12 16.00
C ALA A 19 -21.53 10.47 16.33
N GLY A 20 -21.54 9.47 17.21
CA GLY A 20 -22.77 8.77 17.61
C GLY A 20 -23.10 7.54 16.76
N SER A 21 -22.23 7.16 15.82
CA SER A 21 -22.38 5.94 15.03
C SER A 21 -22.10 4.70 15.88
N ALA A 22 -23.02 3.74 15.90
CA ALA A 22 -22.96 2.57 16.78
C ALA A 22 -22.65 1.28 16.01
N THR A 23 -21.59 0.57 16.41
CA THR A 23 -21.34 -0.83 16.03
C THR A 23 -21.80 -1.74 17.16
N ARG A 24 -22.57 -2.77 16.86
CA ARG A 24 -23.17 -3.67 17.86
C ARG A 24 -22.75 -5.11 17.63
N TYR A 25 -22.72 -5.90 18.70
CA TYR A 25 -22.30 -7.30 18.68
C TYR A 25 -23.27 -8.18 19.47
N ALA A 26 -23.52 -9.37 18.94
CA ALA A 26 -24.18 -10.46 19.65
C ALA A 26 -23.24 -11.65 19.73
N TYR A 27 -23.34 -12.37 20.84
CA TYR A 27 -22.49 -13.51 21.16
C TYR A 27 -23.32 -14.79 21.30
N ASP A 28 -22.70 -15.93 21.04
CA ASP A 28 -23.27 -17.23 21.36
C ASP A 28 -23.12 -17.55 22.87
N VAL A 29 -23.61 -18.72 23.29
CA VAL A 29 -23.53 -19.18 24.68
C VAL A 29 -22.09 -19.46 25.16
N ARG A 30 -21.13 -19.58 24.22
CA ARG A 30 -19.70 -19.77 24.51
C ARG A 30 -18.93 -18.44 24.54
N GLY A 31 -19.61 -17.32 24.26
CA GLY A 31 -18.98 -16.00 24.20
C GLY A 31 -18.25 -15.71 22.89
N LEU A 32 -18.46 -16.51 21.84
CA LEU A 32 -17.96 -16.23 20.49
C LEU A 32 -18.90 -15.24 19.79
N VAL A 33 -18.35 -14.33 18.99
CA VAL A 33 -19.17 -13.38 18.23
C VAL A 33 -20.04 -14.18 17.25
N LYS A 34 -21.35 -13.95 17.28
CA LYS A 34 -22.32 -14.57 16.36
C LYS A 34 -22.75 -13.60 15.27
N GLN A 35 -22.86 -12.32 15.62
CA GLN A 35 -23.37 -11.30 14.71
C GLN A 35 -22.76 -9.93 15.05
N ARG A 36 -22.46 -9.17 14.00
CA ARG A 36 -22.03 -7.76 14.09
C ARG A 36 -22.97 -6.91 13.25
N TRP A 37 -23.45 -5.82 13.82
CA TRP A 37 -24.14 -4.76 13.09
C TRP A 37 -23.26 -3.53 13.03
N ASP A 38 -23.20 -2.89 11.87
CA ASP A 38 -22.62 -1.57 11.75
C ASP A 38 -23.63 -0.46 12.07
N ALA A 39 -23.20 0.80 11.90
CA ALA A 39 -24.03 1.97 12.16
C ALA A 39 -25.21 2.18 11.18
N HIS A 40 -25.28 1.39 10.10
CA HIS A 40 -26.44 1.31 9.19
C HIS A 40 -27.30 0.06 9.42
N ASN A 41 -27.02 -0.72 10.47
CA ASN A 41 -27.64 -2.02 10.74
C ASN A 41 -27.37 -3.09 9.68
N ARG A 42 -26.36 -2.90 8.82
CA ARG A 42 -25.87 -3.97 7.95
C ARG A 42 -25.20 -5.02 8.83
N THR A 43 -25.38 -6.28 8.45
CA THR A 43 -25.14 -7.41 9.33
C THR A 43 -24.06 -8.32 8.77
N VAL A 44 -23.08 -8.69 9.59
CA VAL A 44 -22.17 -9.82 9.33
C VAL A 44 -22.45 -10.91 10.36
N MET A 45 -22.56 -12.17 9.92
CA MET A 45 -22.82 -13.31 10.80
C MET A 45 -21.66 -14.30 10.77
N PHE A 46 -21.37 -14.86 11.94
CA PHE A 46 -20.27 -15.79 12.18
C PHE A 46 -20.82 -17.08 12.77
N ASP A 47 -20.70 -18.17 12.02
CA ASP A 47 -21.08 -19.50 12.47
C ASP A 47 -19.82 -20.29 12.79
N HIS A 48 -19.68 -20.67 14.06
CA HIS A 48 -18.55 -21.45 14.56
C HIS A 48 -18.95 -22.91 14.75
N ASP A 49 -18.02 -23.84 14.51
CA ASP A 49 -18.21 -25.25 14.83
C ASP A 49 -18.13 -25.52 16.35
N ALA A 50 -18.21 -26.79 16.76
CA ALA A 50 -18.15 -27.20 18.16
C ALA A 50 -16.81 -26.87 18.84
N TYR A 51 -15.71 -26.77 18.07
CA TYR A 51 -14.36 -26.45 18.53
C TYR A 51 -14.08 -24.95 18.56
N GLY A 52 -15.03 -24.11 18.11
CA GLY A 52 -14.89 -22.65 18.07
C GLY A 52 -14.22 -22.13 16.81
N ARG A 53 -13.99 -22.99 15.81
CA ARG A 53 -13.42 -22.61 14.52
C ARG A 53 -14.51 -22.05 13.63
N LEU A 54 -14.20 -21.03 12.84
CA LEU A 54 -15.16 -20.40 11.94
C LEU A 54 -15.51 -21.39 10.81
N ARG A 55 -16.79 -21.74 10.66
CA ARG A 55 -17.28 -22.66 9.63
C ARG A 55 -17.94 -21.92 8.47
N LYS A 56 -18.60 -20.81 8.77
CA LYS A 56 -19.29 -20.00 7.77
C LYS A 56 -19.28 -18.53 8.20
N LEU A 57 -19.02 -17.65 7.24
CA LEU A 57 -19.03 -16.21 7.41
C LEU A 57 -20.00 -15.62 6.39
N THR A 58 -21.08 -15.03 6.87
CA THR A 58 -22.11 -14.41 6.02
C THR A 58 -21.87 -12.91 5.96
N ASN A 59 -21.71 -12.38 4.74
CA ASN A 59 -21.48 -10.96 4.48
C ASN A 59 -22.77 -10.13 4.65
N GLU A 60 -22.64 -8.83 4.43
CA GLU A 60 -23.72 -7.85 4.55
C GLU A 60 -24.86 -8.04 3.55
N ASN A 61 -24.61 -8.74 2.44
CA ASN A 61 -25.61 -9.10 1.42
C ASN A 61 -26.27 -10.47 1.68
N GLY A 62 -25.88 -11.20 2.73
CA GLY A 62 -26.41 -12.54 3.03
C GLY A 62 -25.73 -13.69 2.29
N GLU A 63 -24.73 -13.40 1.45
CA GLU A 63 -23.87 -14.39 0.78
C GLU A 63 -22.83 -14.91 1.77
N SER A 64 -22.20 -16.07 1.52
CA SER A 64 -21.37 -16.70 2.55
C SER A 64 -20.10 -17.35 2.05
N TYR A 65 -19.01 -17.09 2.78
CA TYR A 65 -17.79 -17.88 2.76
C TYR A 65 -17.99 -19.13 3.62
N ARG A 66 -17.33 -20.24 3.25
CA ARG A 66 -17.34 -21.49 4.02
C ARG A 66 -15.94 -22.01 4.21
N PHE A 67 -15.69 -22.59 5.38
CA PHE A 67 -14.39 -23.10 5.77
C PHE A 67 -14.51 -24.54 6.23
N GLU A 68 -13.59 -25.37 5.76
CA GLU A 68 -13.46 -26.76 6.19
C GLU A 68 -12.13 -26.96 6.88
N TRP A 69 -12.15 -27.78 7.93
CA TRP A 69 -11.04 -27.99 8.83
C TRP A 69 -10.80 -29.49 8.98
N ASP A 70 -9.52 -29.87 9.06
CA ASP A 70 -9.16 -31.25 9.37
C ASP A 70 -9.22 -31.54 10.89
N ALA A 71 -8.80 -32.76 11.25
CA ALA A 71 -8.76 -33.21 12.65
C ALA A 71 -7.63 -32.58 13.47
N ALA A 72 -6.68 -31.89 12.82
CA ALA A 72 -5.55 -31.19 13.45
C ALA A 72 -5.81 -29.67 13.58
N ASP A 73 -7.07 -29.23 13.42
CA ASP A 73 -7.47 -27.82 13.47
C ASP A 73 -6.84 -26.94 12.38
N ARG A 74 -6.47 -27.53 11.24
CA ARG A 74 -5.93 -26.80 10.07
C ARG A 74 -7.02 -26.60 9.02
N MET A 75 -7.06 -25.41 8.41
CA MET A 75 -8.04 -25.09 7.36
C MET A 75 -7.63 -25.77 6.06
N VAL A 76 -8.41 -26.75 5.60
CA VAL A 76 -8.13 -27.51 4.36
C VAL A 76 -8.86 -26.96 3.15
N GLN A 77 -9.91 -26.16 3.35
CA GLN A 77 -10.65 -25.55 2.25
C GLN A 77 -11.28 -24.22 2.69
N GLN A 78 -11.17 -23.22 1.82
CA GLN A 78 -12.01 -22.02 1.83
C GLN A 78 -12.85 -22.01 0.55
N GLN A 79 -14.16 -21.81 0.68
CA GLN A 79 -15.06 -21.52 -0.43
C GLN A 79 -15.47 -20.05 -0.39
N ASP A 80 -15.29 -19.36 -1.50
CA ASP A 80 -15.63 -17.95 -1.69
C ASP A 80 -17.10 -17.75 -2.12
N LEU A 81 -17.55 -16.50 -2.21
CA LEU A 81 -18.95 -16.16 -2.49
C LEU A 81 -19.44 -16.71 -3.83
N ASP A 82 -18.58 -16.68 -4.85
CA ASP A 82 -18.85 -17.20 -6.19
C ASP A 82 -18.68 -18.73 -6.30
N GLN A 83 -18.55 -19.40 -5.15
CA GLN A 83 -18.36 -20.84 -5.00
C GLN A 83 -17.01 -21.37 -5.50
N SER A 84 -16.09 -20.51 -5.95
CA SER A 84 -14.69 -20.90 -6.14
C SER A 84 -14.09 -21.37 -4.82
N ARG A 85 -13.09 -22.25 -4.89
CA ARG A 85 -12.47 -22.85 -3.70
C ARG A 85 -10.95 -22.75 -3.75
N ARG A 86 -10.36 -22.53 -2.58
CA ARG A 86 -8.94 -22.68 -2.32
C ARG A 86 -8.76 -23.89 -1.41
N CYS A 87 -8.07 -24.91 -1.89
CA CYS A 87 -7.83 -26.15 -1.14
C CYS A 87 -6.37 -26.22 -0.72
N TYR A 88 -6.13 -26.50 0.55
CA TYR A 88 -4.80 -26.50 1.15
C TYR A 88 -4.35 -27.93 1.44
N THR A 89 -3.15 -28.28 0.97
CA THR A 89 -2.48 -29.53 1.32
C THR A 89 -1.34 -29.24 2.27
N TYR A 90 -1.30 -29.96 3.39
CA TYR A 90 -0.28 -29.83 4.42
C TYR A 90 0.63 -31.04 4.46
N ASP A 91 1.89 -30.82 4.82
CA ASP A 91 2.80 -31.90 5.17
C ASP A 91 2.65 -32.31 6.67
N PRO A 92 3.44 -33.28 7.16
CA PRO A 92 3.43 -33.68 8.56
C PRO A 92 3.99 -32.65 9.55
N LEU A 93 4.60 -31.56 9.08
CA LEU A 93 5.11 -30.45 9.90
C LEU A 93 4.12 -29.26 9.95
N ASP A 94 2.89 -29.45 9.45
CA ASP A 94 1.85 -28.44 9.34
C ASP A 94 2.15 -27.31 8.34
N ASP A 95 3.14 -27.51 7.47
CA ASP A 95 3.46 -26.56 6.41
C ASP A 95 2.56 -26.78 5.19
N VAL A 96 2.08 -25.69 4.59
CA VAL A 96 1.34 -25.74 3.31
C VAL A 96 2.32 -26.09 2.19
N VAL A 97 2.07 -27.22 1.52
CA VAL A 97 2.83 -27.72 0.37
C VAL A 97 2.10 -27.60 -0.96
N ALA A 98 0.79 -27.39 -0.94
CA ALA A 98 0.05 -27.03 -2.15
C ALA A 98 -1.18 -26.19 -1.85
N VAL A 99 -1.51 -25.29 -2.78
CA VAL A 99 -2.77 -24.56 -2.83
C VAL A 99 -3.40 -24.79 -4.21
N ASP A 100 -4.58 -25.40 -4.23
CA ASP A 100 -5.34 -25.64 -5.45
C ASP A 100 -6.53 -24.67 -5.55
N TYR A 101 -6.58 -23.96 -6.67
CA TYR A 101 -7.63 -23.01 -7.04
C TYR A 101 -8.66 -23.71 -7.90
N GLN A 102 -9.81 -24.02 -7.32
CA GLN A 102 -10.92 -24.64 -8.04
C GLN A 102 -11.91 -23.56 -8.50
N PRO A 103 -12.22 -23.49 -9.80
CA PRO A 103 -13.19 -22.55 -10.33
C PRO A 103 -14.59 -22.79 -9.73
N GLY A 104 -15.33 -21.70 -9.54
CA GLY A 104 -16.72 -21.71 -9.11
C GLY A 104 -17.68 -22.17 -10.22
N THR A 105 -18.98 -22.05 -9.95
CA THR A 105 -20.04 -22.47 -10.90
C THR A 105 -20.56 -21.32 -11.76
N GLU A 106 -20.16 -20.08 -11.47
CA GLU A 106 -20.57 -18.88 -12.18
C GLU A 106 -19.39 -18.13 -12.80
N GLY A 107 -19.55 -17.69 -14.04
CA GLY A 107 -18.51 -17.03 -14.84
C GLY A 107 -18.15 -17.85 -16.06
N GLU A 108 -17.25 -17.34 -16.90
CA GLU A 108 -16.71 -18.15 -18.01
C GLU A 108 -15.83 -19.28 -17.45
N PRO A 109 -16.00 -20.53 -17.92
CA PRO A 109 -15.19 -21.65 -17.46
C PRO A 109 -13.69 -21.41 -17.67
N VAL A 110 -12.88 -21.78 -16.67
CA VAL A 110 -11.42 -21.72 -16.71
C VAL A 110 -10.86 -22.98 -16.07
N ALA A 111 -9.65 -23.38 -16.44
CA ALA A 111 -8.97 -24.51 -15.81
C ALA A 111 -8.63 -24.18 -14.34
N PRO A 112 -8.62 -25.17 -13.43
CA PRO A 112 -8.09 -24.99 -12.09
C PRO A 112 -6.59 -24.64 -12.14
N LEU A 113 -6.12 -23.90 -11.14
CA LEU A 113 -4.70 -23.59 -10.95
C LEU A 113 -4.18 -24.36 -9.75
N SER A 114 -2.90 -24.72 -9.76
CA SER A 114 -2.25 -25.40 -8.64
C SER A 114 -0.89 -24.75 -8.39
N HIS A 115 -0.65 -24.36 -7.15
CA HIS A 115 0.64 -23.86 -6.68
C HIS A 115 1.24 -24.89 -5.74
N GLN A 116 2.46 -25.33 -6.01
CA GLN A 116 3.18 -26.27 -5.15
C GLN A 116 4.35 -25.58 -4.47
N PHE A 117 4.54 -25.85 -3.18
CA PHE A 117 5.55 -25.23 -2.35
C PHE A 117 6.51 -26.28 -1.81
N ARG A 118 7.79 -25.93 -1.73
CA ARG A 118 8.77 -26.70 -0.96
C ARG A 118 9.43 -25.79 0.04
N ARG A 119 9.63 -26.33 1.24
CA ARG A 119 10.29 -25.64 2.34
C ARG A 119 11.52 -26.42 2.78
N ASP A 120 12.46 -25.72 3.38
CA ASP A 120 13.58 -26.34 4.06
C ASP A 120 13.18 -26.84 5.47
N PRO A 121 14.05 -27.57 6.19
CA PRO A 121 13.72 -28.12 7.52
C PRO A 121 13.44 -27.07 8.60
N VAL A 122 13.69 -25.78 8.36
CA VAL A 122 13.36 -24.69 9.28
C VAL A 122 12.13 -23.90 8.83
N GLY A 123 11.38 -24.42 7.84
CA GLY A 123 10.09 -23.89 7.39
C GLY A 123 10.19 -22.78 6.33
N ARG A 124 11.40 -22.45 5.86
CA ARG A 124 11.60 -21.37 4.88
C ARG A 124 11.25 -21.85 3.49
N LEU A 125 10.53 -21.04 2.72
CA LEU A 125 10.19 -21.36 1.34
C LEU A 125 11.46 -21.42 0.49
N VAL A 126 11.65 -22.51 -0.27
CA VAL A 126 12.80 -22.68 -1.18
C VAL A 126 12.36 -22.82 -2.63
N SER A 127 11.13 -23.27 -2.89
CA SER A 127 10.58 -23.24 -4.25
C SER A 127 9.07 -23.10 -4.28
N LYS A 128 8.55 -22.40 -5.29
CA LYS A 128 7.14 -22.38 -5.68
C LYS A 128 7.03 -22.80 -7.15
N SER A 129 6.21 -23.80 -7.46
CA SER A 129 5.95 -24.23 -8.84
C SER A 129 4.50 -23.96 -9.23
N THR A 130 4.31 -23.40 -10.42
CA THR A 130 3.01 -23.09 -11.03
C THR A 130 2.93 -23.70 -12.43
N ALA A 131 1.82 -23.48 -13.15
CA ALA A 131 1.70 -23.96 -14.53
C ALA A 131 2.65 -23.23 -15.51
N ASP A 132 3.20 -22.08 -15.14
CA ASP A 132 4.08 -21.27 -16.02
C ASP A 132 5.57 -21.51 -15.79
N GLY A 133 5.94 -22.09 -14.65
CA GLY A 133 7.35 -22.30 -14.30
C GLY A 133 7.58 -22.56 -12.81
N THR A 134 8.83 -22.40 -12.38
CA THR A 134 9.24 -22.56 -10.98
C THR A 134 10.04 -21.36 -10.51
N THR A 135 9.68 -20.83 -9.34
CA THR A 135 10.41 -19.80 -8.61
C THR A 135 11.22 -20.45 -7.50
N ALA A 136 12.54 -20.27 -7.50
CA ALA A 136 13.44 -20.66 -6.43
C ALA A 136 13.75 -19.47 -5.52
N TYR A 137 13.85 -19.73 -4.22
CA TYR A 137 14.15 -18.73 -3.19
C TYR A 137 15.39 -19.12 -2.41
N GLU A 138 16.36 -18.22 -2.37
CA GLU A 138 17.63 -18.43 -1.69
C GLU A 138 17.68 -17.61 -0.40
N HIS A 139 18.01 -18.26 0.71
CA HIS A 139 18.09 -17.63 2.02
C HIS A 139 19.48 -17.79 2.61
N ASP A 140 19.97 -16.76 3.29
CA ASP A 140 21.20 -16.84 4.06
C ASP A 140 20.97 -17.53 5.43
N PRO A 141 22.03 -17.74 6.24
CA PRO A 141 21.89 -18.31 7.58
C PRO A 141 21.09 -17.46 8.59
N ASN A 142 20.81 -16.19 8.30
CA ASN A 142 20.06 -15.27 9.15
C ASN A 142 18.56 -15.16 8.74
N ASP A 143 18.05 -16.09 7.92
CA ASP A 143 16.68 -16.06 7.36
C ASP A 143 16.40 -14.84 6.47
N GLN A 144 17.43 -14.31 5.81
CA GLN A 144 17.27 -13.21 4.85
C GLN A 144 17.23 -13.73 3.42
N LEU A 145 16.29 -13.24 2.62
CA LEU A 145 16.13 -13.60 1.21
C LEU A 145 17.25 -12.97 0.39
N VAL A 146 18.22 -13.74 -0.09
CA VAL A 146 19.38 -13.25 -0.85
C VAL A 146 19.24 -13.43 -2.36
N GLY A 147 18.29 -14.24 -2.81
CA GLY A 147 18.06 -14.46 -4.23
C GLY A 147 16.65 -14.98 -4.52
N VAL A 148 16.10 -14.57 -5.67
CA VAL A 148 14.87 -15.14 -6.22
C VAL A 148 15.04 -15.34 -7.72
N THR A 149 14.84 -16.56 -8.19
CA THR A 149 14.98 -16.90 -9.61
C THR A 149 13.72 -17.59 -10.10
N PHE A 150 13.06 -17.03 -11.10
CA PHE A 150 11.99 -17.69 -11.83
C PHE A 150 12.55 -18.31 -13.11
N THR A 151 12.26 -19.59 -13.32
CA THR A 151 12.57 -20.34 -14.55
C THR A 151 11.24 -20.75 -15.21
N ALA A 152 10.98 -20.21 -16.39
CA ALA A 152 9.80 -20.54 -17.20
C ALA A 152 9.91 -21.95 -17.81
N LEU A 153 8.80 -22.48 -18.32
CA LEU A 153 8.76 -23.81 -18.96
C LEU A 153 9.68 -23.94 -20.20
N ASP A 154 9.96 -22.84 -20.88
CA ASP A 154 10.87 -22.79 -22.04
C ASP A 154 12.35 -22.60 -21.65
N GLY A 155 12.64 -22.48 -20.34
CA GLY A 155 13.97 -22.27 -19.79
C GLY A 155 14.39 -20.80 -19.69
N ALA A 156 13.53 -19.83 -20.04
CA ALA A 156 13.82 -18.42 -19.80
C ALA A 156 13.88 -18.13 -18.29
N GLU A 157 14.90 -17.38 -17.86
CA GLU A 157 15.11 -17.06 -16.45
C GLU A 157 15.03 -15.57 -16.15
N GLN A 158 14.49 -15.24 -14.98
CA GLN A 158 14.53 -13.92 -14.39
C GLN A 158 14.99 -14.04 -12.95
N ALA A 159 16.01 -13.26 -12.58
CA ALA A 159 16.62 -13.34 -11.26
C ALA A 159 16.69 -11.98 -10.57
N LEU A 160 16.60 -12.03 -9.25
CA LEU A 160 16.82 -10.92 -8.33
C LEU A 160 17.85 -11.35 -7.30
N GLY A 161 18.72 -10.42 -6.89
CA GLY A 161 19.72 -10.64 -5.85
C GLY A 161 19.62 -9.57 -4.77
N PHE A 162 19.82 -9.97 -3.52
CA PHE A 162 19.79 -9.06 -2.38
C PHE A 162 21.01 -9.24 -1.50
N ARG A 163 21.50 -8.14 -0.93
CA ARG A 163 22.56 -8.16 0.09
C ARG A 163 22.15 -7.34 1.28
N TYR A 164 22.51 -7.81 2.45
CA TYR A 164 22.18 -7.16 3.72
C TYR A 164 23.43 -6.87 4.54
N ASP A 165 23.33 -5.90 5.44
CA ASP A 165 24.31 -5.71 6.50
C ASP A 165 24.06 -6.67 7.68
N ALA A 166 24.93 -6.62 8.68
CA ALA A 166 24.80 -7.45 9.89
C ALA A 166 23.57 -7.12 10.77
N LEU A 167 22.89 -5.99 10.52
CA LEU A 167 21.68 -5.56 11.21
C LEU A 167 20.40 -5.91 10.42
N GLY A 168 20.56 -6.57 9.28
CA GLY A 168 19.52 -6.99 8.37
C GLY A 168 18.96 -5.89 7.46
N GLN A 169 19.67 -4.78 7.30
CA GLN A 169 19.29 -3.67 6.42
C GLN A 169 19.73 -4.00 4.99
N LEU A 170 18.84 -3.77 4.02
CA LEU A 170 19.10 -4.05 2.60
C LEU A 170 20.16 -3.08 2.06
N LEU A 171 21.34 -3.58 1.72
CA LEU A 171 22.45 -2.81 1.15
C LEU A 171 22.42 -2.77 -0.38
N GLU A 172 21.95 -3.83 -1.02
CA GLU A 172 21.92 -3.91 -2.48
C GLU A 172 20.74 -4.73 -2.96
N GLU A 173 20.06 -4.24 -3.99
CA GLU A 173 19.09 -4.98 -4.80
C GLU A 173 19.58 -5.02 -6.25
N GLN A 174 19.84 -6.21 -6.76
CA GLN A 174 20.23 -6.46 -8.15
C GLN A 174 19.03 -6.98 -8.95
N SER A 175 18.76 -6.33 -10.08
CA SER A 175 17.70 -6.72 -11.02
C SER A 175 18.18 -6.67 -12.46
N ALA A 176 17.31 -7.02 -13.41
CA ALA A 176 17.54 -6.84 -14.85
C ALA A 176 17.76 -5.37 -15.25
N ALA A 177 17.21 -4.42 -14.48
CA ALA A 177 17.39 -2.98 -14.71
C ALA A 177 18.72 -2.44 -14.14
N GLY A 178 19.49 -3.27 -13.43
CA GLY A 178 20.75 -2.91 -12.76
C GLY A 178 20.67 -3.03 -11.24
N SER A 179 21.69 -2.46 -10.58
CA SER A 179 21.84 -2.51 -9.12
C SER A 179 21.36 -1.21 -8.46
N LEU A 180 20.63 -1.35 -7.36
CA LEU A 180 20.34 -0.29 -6.40
C LEU A 180 21.16 -0.52 -5.15
N GLN A 181 21.91 0.49 -4.72
CA GLN A 181 22.73 0.40 -3.51
C GLN A 181 22.23 1.35 -2.43
N HIS A 182 22.16 0.90 -1.19
CA HIS A 182 21.62 1.63 -0.07
C HIS A 182 22.67 1.81 1.03
N HIS A 183 22.68 3.00 1.61
CA HIS A 183 23.53 3.32 2.75
C HIS A 183 22.69 3.84 3.90
N TYR A 184 23.00 3.36 5.10
CA TYR A 184 22.31 3.72 6.34
C TYR A 184 23.25 4.42 7.30
N ASP A 185 22.69 5.27 8.15
CA ASP A 185 23.41 5.80 9.31
C ASP A 185 23.42 4.80 10.48
N GLU A 186 24.14 5.14 11.56
CA GLU A 186 24.23 4.32 12.77
C GLU A 186 22.87 4.10 13.47
N LEU A 187 21.87 4.94 13.18
CA LEU A 187 20.51 4.80 13.70
C LEU A 187 19.61 3.95 12.79
N GLY A 188 20.11 3.54 11.62
CA GLY A 188 19.40 2.76 10.62
C GLY A 188 18.50 3.58 9.71
N ASN A 189 18.67 4.91 9.63
CA ASN A 189 17.97 5.72 8.64
C ASN A 189 18.65 5.57 7.27
N LEU A 190 17.87 5.38 6.20
CA LEU A 190 18.38 5.29 4.83
C LEU A 190 18.88 6.65 4.35
N ILE A 191 20.19 6.90 4.37
CA ILE A 191 20.78 8.19 4.03
C ILE A 191 21.09 8.37 2.54
N GLN A 192 21.36 7.29 1.80
CA GLN A 192 21.67 7.36 0.38
C GLN A 192 21.14 6.14 -0.38
N THR A 193 20.64 6.36 -1.60
CA THR A 193 20.37 5.33 -2.59
C THR A 193 21.15 5.66 -3.87
N GLN A 194 22.04 4.78 -4.32
CA GLN A 194 22.63 4.86 -5.65
C GLN A 194 21.69 4.21 -6.66
N LEU A 195 21.33 4.95 -7.70
CA LEU A 195 20.48 4.49 -8.79
C LEU A 195 21.29 3.66 -9.80
N PRO A 196 20.65 2.82 -10.64
CA PRO A 196 21.35 2.05 -11.67
C PRO A 196 22.10 2.90 -12.69
N ASP A 197 21.69 4.17 -12.87
CA ASP A 197 22.36 5.14 -13.73
C ASP A 197 23.54 5.86 -13.05
N GLY A 198 23.86 5.50 -11.80
CA GLY A 198 24.98 6.01 -11.01
C GLY A 198 24.68 7.26 -10.19
N ARG A 199 23.51 7.89 -10.35
CA ARG A 199 23.12 9.07 -9.55
C ARG A 199 22.83 8.70 -8.10
N TRP A 200 22.99 9.66 -7.20
CA TRP A 200 22.78 9.49 -5.76
C TRP A 200 21.56 10.27 -5.27
N LEU A 201 20.55 9.54 -4.80
CA LEU A 201 19.44 10.12 -4.05
C LEU A 201 19.81 10.15 -2.56
N ASN A 202 20.03 11.34 -2.03
CA ASN A 202 20.47 11.54 -0.66
C ASN A 202 19.34 12.07 0.23
N ARG A 203 19.31 11.60 1.47
CA ARG A 203 18.36 11.95 2.52
C ARG A 203 19.13 12.48 3.72
N LEU A 204 18.87 13.72 4.09
CA LEU A 204 19.44 14.30 5.30
C LEU A 204 18.40 14.26 6.41
N TYR A 205 18.75 13.66 7.54
CA TYR A 205 17.91 13.58 8.72
C TYR A 205 18.41 14.53 9.81
N TYR A 206 17.52 15.01 10.67
CA TYR A 206 17.88 15.69 11.90
C TYR A 206 17.28 14.97 13.12
N GLY A 207 17.95 15.12 14.27
CA GLY A 207 17.47 14.58 15.54
C GLY A 207 17.31 13.07 15.51
N SER A 208 16.10 12.59 15.82
CA SER A 208 15.75 11.17 15.93
C SER A 208 15.25 10.52 14.63
N GLY A 209 15.78 10.94 13.47
CA GLY A 209 15.40 10.37 12.17
C GLY A 209 14.27 11.11 11.44
N HIS A 210 14.17 12.43 11.58
CA HIS A 210 13.21 13.22 10.80
C HIS A 210 13.85 13.78 9.54
N LEU A 211 13.26 13.47 8.38
CA LEU A 211 13.74 13.96 7.08
C LEU A 211 13.75 15.49 7.07
N HIS A 212 14.92 16.04 6.78
CA HIS A 212 15.21 17.47 6.68
C HIS A 212 15.32 17.92 5.22
N GLN A 213 15.99 17.12 4.38
CA GLN A 213 16.25 17.47 2.99
C GLN A 213 16.35 16.20 2.12
N LEU A 214 15.85 16.31 0.90
CA LEU A 214 16.12 15.38 -0.20
C LEU A 214 16.93 16.10 -1.28
N ASN A 215 17.98 15.46 -1.78
CA ASN A 215 18.75 15.96 -2.92
C ASN A 215 19.14 14.82 -3.87
N LEU A 216 19.29 15.15 -5.15
CA LEU A 216 19.75 14.23 -6.20
C LEU A 216 21.09 14.77 -6.73
N ASP A 217 22.17 14.01 -6.56
CA ASP A 217 23.55 14.43 -6.88
C ASP A 217 23.93 15.80 -6.28
N GLY A 218 23.48 16.06 -5.04
CA GLY A 218 23.71 17.33 -4.35
C GLY A 218 22.76 18.47 -4.77
N LYS A 219 21.97 18.32 -5.84
CA LYS A 219 20.92 19.28 -6.19
C LYS A 219 19.71 19.07 -5.28
N VAL A 220 19.42 20.07 -4.44
CA VAL A 220 18.26 20.04 -3.54
C VAL A 220 16.97 19.86 -4.34
N ILE A 221 16.20 18.84 -3.95
CA ILE A 221 14.85 18.58 -4.45
C ILE A 221 13.84 19.23 -3.50
N SER A 222 13.96 18.98 -2.19
CA SER A 222 13.05 19.55 -1.21
C SER A 222 13.68 19.64 0.16
N ASP A 223 13.49 20.77 0.83
CA ASP A 223 13.77 21.00 2.24
C ASP A 223 12.47 20.98 3.03
N PHE A 224 12.53 20.47 4.26
CA PHE A 224 11.38 20.31 5.14
C PHE A 224 11.60 21.05 6.46
N GLU A 225 10.61 21.84 6.87
CA GLU A 225 10.51 22.38 8.22
C GLU A 225 9.39 21.70 8.99
N ARG A 226 9.60 21.49 10.29
CA ARG A 226 8.67 20.74 11.14
C ARG A 226 8.41 21.48 12.44
N ASP A 227 7.21 21.28 13.00
CA ASP A 227 6.86 21.81 14.31
C ASP A 227 7.46 20.99 15.47
N ARG A 228 7.15 21.39 16.70
CA ARG A 228 7.60 20.70 17.93
C ARG A 228 7.04 19.28 18.10
N LEU A 229 6.02 18.90 17.33
CA LEU A 229 5.48 17.55 17.25
C LEU A 229 6.06 16.77 16.07
N HIS A 230 7.08 17.32 15.39
CA HIS A 230 7.74 16.78 14.22
C HIS A 230 6.82 16.57 13.01
N ARG A 231 5.69 17.29 12.96
CA ARG A 231 4.81 17.35 11.78
C ARG A 231 5.38 18.35 10.79
N GLU A 232 5.33 18.03 9.52
CA GLU A 232 5.79 18.94 8.47
C GLU A 232 4.89 20.16 8.39
N VAL A 233 5.43 21.33 8.68
CA VAL A 233 4.72 22.61 8.53
C VAL A 233 5.07 23.30 7.23
N GLN A 234 6.11 22.84 6.53
CA GLN A 234 6.53 23.41 5.27
C GLN A 234 7.47 22.50 4.48
N ARG A 235 7.40 22.64 3.15
CA ARG A 235 8.39 22.11 2.21
C ARG A 235 8.77 23.11 1.11
N THR A 236 9.95 22.97 0.53
CA THR A 236 10.37 23.66 -0.71
C THR A 236 10.17 22.77 -1.95
N GLN A 237 9.81 23.37 -3.08
CA GLN A 237 9.49 22.69 -4.33
C GLN A 237 9.91 23.59 -5.51
N GLY A 238 11.20 23.61 -5.83
CA GLY A 238 11.77 24.58 -6.76
C GLY A 238 11.67 26.00 -6.18
N GLN A 239 11.18 26.96 -6.97
CA GLN A 239 10.91 28.34 -6.54
C GLN A 239 9.64 28.49 -5.68
N LEU A 240 8.99 27.39 -5.29
CA LEU A 240 7.78 27.41 -4.47
C LEU A 240 8.06 26.90 -3.06
N ARG A 241 7.33 27.47 -2.10
CA ARG A 241 7.23 27.01 -0.70
C ARG A 241 5.79 26.67 -0.41
N THR A 242 5.54 25.45 0.05
CA THR A 242 4.22 25.01 0.51
C THR A 242 4.24 24.96 2.03
N SER A 243 3.32 25.67 2.69
CA SER A 243 3.15 25.67 4.15
C SER A 243 1.87 24.94 4.53
N THR A 244 1.93 24.10 5.56
CA THR A 244 0.82 23.26 6.03
C THR A 244 0.45 23.63 7.46
N ALA A 245 -0.81 23.98 7.68
CA ALA A 245 -1.35 24.22 9.00
C ALA A 245 -2.20 23.04 9.47
N TYR A 246 -2.15 22.74 10.76
CA TYR A 246 -2.91 21.65 11.37
C TYR A 246 -3.94 22.18 12.37
N ASP A 247 -5.06 21.47 12.50
CA ASP A 247 -5.98 21.69 13.60
C ASP A 247 -5.47 21.06 14.93
N ARG A 248 -6.27 21.20 15.99
CA ARG A 248 -5.93 20.68 17.32
C ARG A 248 -5.87 19.14 17.38
N SER A 249 -6.54 18.46 16.46
CA SER A 249 -6.55 17.00 16.32
C SER A 249 -5.41 16.50 15.43
N GLY A 250 -4.62 17.41 14.82
CA GLY A 250 -3.51 17.09 13.94
C GLY A 250 -3.90 16.79 12.50
N ARG A 251 -5.12 17.15 12.09
CA ARG A 251 -5.58 17.06 10.69
C ARG A 251 -5.12 18.31 9.92
N VAL A 252 -4.85 18.15 8.63
CA VAL A 252 -4.44 19.28 7.77
C VAL A 252 -5.61 20.25 7.65
N ARG A 253 -5.48 21.45 8.18
CA ARG A 253 -6.52 22.48 8.11
C ARG A 253 -6.38 23.33 6.85
N SER A 254 -5.15 23.66 6.47
CA SER A 254 -4.89 24.41 5.24
C SER A 254 -3.51 24.13 4.67
N ARG A 255 -3.39 24.31 3.35
CA ARG A 255 -2.13 24.32 2.59
C ARG A 255 -2.04 25.63 1.82
N GLN A 256 -0.94 26.36 1.98
CA GLN A 256 -0.67 27.62 1.29
C GLN A 256 0.61 27.51 0.47
N ARG A 257 0.55 27.88 -0.80
CA ARG A 257 1.71 27.90 -1.70
C ARG A 257 2.10 29.32 -2.07
N ARG A 258 3.39 29.63 -1.95
CA ARG A 258 3.98 30.94 -2.23
C ARG A 258 5.23 30.76 -3.07
N SER A 259 5.61 31.79 -3.83
CA SER A 259 6.98 31.86 -4.35
C SER A 259 7.94 32.12 -3.19
N ILE A 260 9.16 31.58 -3.24
CA ILE A 260 10.17 31.76 -2.20
C ILE A 260 10.52 33.25 -2.02
N ASP A 261 10.58 33.99 -3.12
CA ASP A 261 10.90 35.43 -3.13
C ASP A 261 9.68 36.31 -2.83
N GLN A 262 8.50 35.73 -2.62
CA GLN A 262 7.27 36.48 -2.40
C GLN A 262 7.23 37.06 -0.98
N PRO A 263 7.00 38.39 -0.83
CA PRO A 263 6.74 38.98 0.48
C PRO A 263 5.52 38.34 1.16
N TRP A 264 5.61 38.08 2.46
CA TRP A 264 4.56 37.39 3.23
C TRP A 264 3.23 38.17 3.27
N GLN A 265 3.26 39.49 3.04
CA GLN A 265 2.09 40.37 3.03
C GLN A 265 1.19 40.15 1.81
N LEU A 266 1.74 39.64 0.70
CA LEU A 266 0.93 39.30 -0.47
C LEU A 266 0.11 38.03 -0.21
N PRO A 267 -1.05 37.85 -0.84
CA PRO A 267 -1.79 36.60 -0.75
C PRO A 267 -0.98 35.43 -1.33
N PRO A 268 -1.19 34.19 -0.83
CA PRO A 268 -0.58 33.01 -1.42
C PRO A 268 -1.05 32.83 -2.87
N LEU A 269 -0.21 32.19 -3.70
CA LEU A 269 -0.54 31.85 -5.09
C LEU A 269 -1.70 30.84 -5.15
N VAL A 270 -1.70 29.90 -4.20
CA VAL A 270 -2.76 28.90 -4.02
C VAL A 270 -2.98 28.73 -2.52
N GLU A 271 -4.24 28.76 -2.10
CA GLU A 271 -4.66 28.40 -0.75
C GLU A 271 -5.76 27.36 -0.84
N THR A 272 -5.59 26.28 -0.08
CA THR A 272 -6.59 25.22 0.08
C THR A 272 -6.92 25.09 1.56
N ASP A 273 -8.21 25.23 1.90
CA ASP A 273 -8.75 25.01 3.23
C ASP A 273 -9.57 23.71 3.27
N TYR A 274 -9.44 22.97 4.38
CA TYR A 274 -10.12 21.71 4.60
C TYR A 274 -10.99 21.79 5.85
N SER A 275 -12.15 21.14 5.78
CA SER A 275 -13.11 21.05 6.88
C SER A 275 -13.50 19.60 7.12
N TYR A 276 -13.65 19.24 8.39
CA TYR A 276 -13.88 17.86 8.81
C TYR A 276 -15.06 17.74 9.77
N ASP A 277 -15.75 16.60 9.72
CA ASP A 277 -16.72 16.22 10.73
C ASP A 277 -16.05 15.64 12.00
N PRO A 278 -16.83 15.31 13.05
CA PRO A 278 -16.32 14.66 14.26
C PRO A 278 -15.78 13.22 14.08
N SER A 279 -16.10 12.54 12.98
CA SER A 279 -15.53 11.24 12.59
C SER A 279 -14.32 11.38 11.65
N ASP A 280 -13.71 12.57 11.65
CA ASP A 280 -12.58 12.98 10.81
C ASP A 280 -12.85 13.02 9.31
N ASN A 281 -14.08 12.81 8.83
CA ASN A 281 -14.38 12.79 7.39
C ASN A 281 -14.23 14.18 6.80
N LEU A 282 -13.62 14.28 5.62
CA LEU A 282 -13.45 15.55 4.92
C LEU A 282 -14.79 15.99 4.36
N ILE A 283 -15.44 17.00 4.93
CA ILE A 283 -16.76 17.47 4.48
C ILE A 283 -16.69 18.65 3.53
N GLY A 284 -15.52 19.28 3.39
CA GLY A 284 -15.33 20.33 2.42
C GLY A 284 -13.88 20.69 2.16
N CYS A 285 -13.61 20.98 0.89
CA CYS A 285 -12.35 21.46 0.36
C CYS A 285 -12.60 22.77 -0.39
N ARG A 286 -11.93 23.85 -0.01
CA ARG A 286 -12.03 25.15 -0.67
C ARG A 286 -10.66 25.55 -1.19
N ARG A 287 -10.50 25.61 -2.50
CA ARG A 287 -9.25 25.97 -3.17
C ARG A 287 -9.46 27.17 -4.07
N SER A 288 -8.94 28.32 -3.67
CA SER A 288 -9.20 29.60 -4.35
C SER A 288 -10.71 29.81 -4.57
N GLU A 289 -11.20 29.82 -5.82
CA GLU A 289 -12.63 29.97 -6.15
C GLU A 289 -13.41 28.65 -6.22
N ARG A 290 -12.73 27.49 -6.19
CA ARG A 290 -13.38 26.17 -6.25
C ARG A 290 -13.75 25.71 -4.84
N GLN A 291 -14.99 25.26 -4.68
CA GLN A 291 -15.49 24.69 -3.43
C GLN A 291 -16.13 23.34 -3.70
N GLU A 292 -15.71 22.34 -2.94
CA GLU A 292 -16.21 20.98 -2.95
C GLU A 292 -16.77 20.63 -1.57
N HIS A 293 -17.91 19.92 -1.56
CA HIS A 293 -18.53 19.36 -0.38
C HIS A 293 -18.75 17.87 -0.54
N LEU A 294 -18.45 17.12 0.51
CA LEU A 294 -18.60 15.66 0.54
C LEU A 294 -19.61 15.28 1.61
N GLY A 295 -20.57 14.44 1.23
CA GLY A 295 -21.54 13.84 2.13
C GLY A 295 -21.22 12.37 2.36
N TYR A 296 -21.38 11.92 3.60
CA TYR A 296 -21.07 10.56 4.01
C TYR A 296 -22.29 9.88 4.62
N ASP A 297 -22.27 8.56 4.56
CA ASP A 297 -23.12 7.73 5.38
C ASP A 297 -22.52 7.59 6.80
N SER A 298 -23.29 7.10 7.79
CA SER A 298 -22.81 6.86 9.17
C SER A 298 -21.63 5.89 9.31
N THR A 299 -21.20 5.21 8.23
CA THR A 299 -20.03 4.31 8.20
C THR A 299 -18.83 4.93 7.46
N GLY A 300 -18.96 6.18 6.99
CA GLY A 300 -17.90 6.91 6.32
C GLY A 300 -17.76 6.59 4.82
N ARG A 301 -18.76 5.98 4.18
CA ARG A 301 -18.82 5.86 2.72
C ARG A 301 -19.32 7.17 2.12
N ILE A 302 -18.74 7.60 1.00
CA ILE A 302 -19.10 8.86 0.34
C ILE A 302 -20.39 8.66 -0.44
N LEU A 303 -21.45 9.39 -0.10
CA LEU A 303 -22.74 9.35 -0.80
C LEU A 303 -22.85 10.41 -1.90
N VAL A 304 -22.19 11.55 -1.72
CA VAL A 304 -22.26 12.67 -2.66
C VAL A 304 -20.96 13.47 -2.63
N SER A 305 -20.51 13.90 -3.81
CA SER A 305 -19.61 15.03 -3.97
C SER A 305 -20.32 16.13 -4.74
N HIS A 306 -20.29 17.35 -4.21
CA HIS A 306 -20.91 18.52 -4.83
C HIS A 306 -19.90 19.63 -5.02
N GLN A 307 -19.79 20.10 -6.26
CA GLN A 307 -19.00 21.25 -6.68
C GLN A 307 -19.90 22.21 -7.48
N VAL A 308 -19.47 23.46 -7.64
CA VAL A 308 -20.24 24.44 -8.44
C VAL A 308 -20.37 23.93 -9.89
N GLY A 309 -21.60 23.65 -10.33
CA GLY A 309 -21.90 23.16 -11.68
C GLY A 309 -21.65 21.67 -11.91
N TYR A 310 -21.26 20.91 -10.88
CA TYR A 310 -20.95 19.48 -11.00
C TYR A 310 -21.26 18.72 -9.72
N SER A 311 -22.00 17.61 -9.81
CA SER A 311 -22.31 16.76 -8.65
C SER A 311 -22.21 15.29 -9.03
N GLU A 312 -21.65 14.49 -8.12
CA GLU A 312 -21.61 13.03 -8.19
C GLU A 312 -22.41 12.45 -7.02
N THR A 313 -23.27 11.47 -7.29
CA THR A 313 -24.03 10.74 -6.27
C THR A 313 -23.69 9.26 -6.38
N TYR A 314 -23.44 8.63 -5.25
CA TYR A 314 -23.09 7.21 -5.17
C TYR A 314 -24.12 6.44 -4.37
N ALA A 315 -24.56 5.33 -4.94
CA ALA A 315 -25.34 4.32 -4.25
C ALA A 315 -24.47 3.08 -4.05
N TYR A 316 -24.68 2.39 -2.93
CA TYR A 316 -23.98 1.16 -2.59
C TYR A 316 -24.97 0.09 -2.15
N ASP A 317 -24.65 -1.16 -2.42
CA ASP A 317 -25.29 -2.26 -1.71
C ASP A 317 -24.75 -2.38 -0.27
N ALA A 318 -25.18 -3.41 0.45
CA ALA A 318 -24.76 -3.59 1.83
C ALA A 318 -23.28 -4.00 1.93
N ALA A 319 -22.76 -4.78 0.98
CA ALA A 319 -21.35 -5.19 0.88
C ALA A 319 -20.42 -4.12 0.24
N ALA A 320 -20.89 -2.88 0.08
CA ALA A 320 -20.13 -1.74 -0.45
C ALA A 320 -19.72 -1.84 -1.94
N ASN A 321 -20.51 -2.54 -2.75
CA ASN A 321 -20.42 -2.47 -4.21
C ASN A 321 -21.13 -1.22 -4.73
N LEU A 322 -20.49 -0.49 -5.65
CA LEU A 322 -21.06 0.70 -6.29
C LEU A 322 -22.22 0.32 -7.22
N LEU A 323 -23.31 1.09 -7.16
CA LEU A 323 -24.54 0.90 -7.93
C LEU A 323 -24.84 2.13 -8.79
N ASP A 324 -25.41 1.91 -9.98
CA ASP A 324 -25.81 2.96 -10.93
C ASP A 324 -27.11 3.69 -10.52
N GLY A 325 -27.79 3.16 -9.51
CA GLY A 325 -29.03 3.70 -8.95
C GLY A 325 -29.55 2.85 -7.79
N PRO A 326 -30.69 3.22 -7.19
CA PRO A 326 -31.23 2.52 -6.02
C PRO A 326 -31.90 1.16 -6.34
N VAL A 327 -32.05 0.78 -7.62
CA VAL A 327 -32.73 -0.47 -8.03
C VAL A 327 -31.68 -1.55 -8.39
N GLN A 328 -31.89 -2.77 -7.87
CA GLN A 328 -30.87 -3.81 -7.71
C GLN A 328 -30.75 -4.86 -8.84
N ASP A 329 -31.73 -5.01 -9.74
CA ASP A 329 -31.92 -6.33 -10.36
C ASP A 329 -30.78 -6.74 -11.32
N GLY A 330 -29.96 -7.70 -10.86
CA GLY A 330 -28.96 -8.43 -11.66
C GLY A 330 -27.62 -7.74 -11.93
N LEU A 331 -27.35 -6.56 -11.34
CA LEU A 331 -26.18 -5.75 -11.70
C LEU A 331 -24.89 -6.10 -10.92
N VAL A 332 -25.02 -6.72 -9.75
CA VAL A 332 -23.90 -7.22 -8.91
C VAL A 332 -24.21 -8.64 -8.44
N ARG A 333 -23.21 -9.53 -8.44
CA ARG A 333 -23.31 -10.90 -7.88
C ARG A 333 -22.00 -11.31 -7.22
N HIS A 334 -22.01 -11.82 -6.00
CA HIS A 334 -20.80 -12.31 -5.30
C HIS A 334 -19.71 -11.23 -5.23
N ASN A 335 -20.10 -9.98 -4.97
CA ASN A 335 -19.25 -8.79 -5.07
C ASN A 335 -18.62 -8.52 -6.46
N ARG A 336 -19.11 -9.15 -7.54
CA ARG A 336 -18.69 -8.89 -8.93
C ARG A 336 -19.70 -7.98 -9.62
N LEU A 337 -19.23 -6.87 -10.17
CA LEU A 337 -20.06 -5.89 -10.87
C LEU A 337 -20.24 -6.34 -12.32
N ILE A 338 -21.47 -6.65 -12.75
CA ILE A 338 -21.78 -7.08 -14.12
C ILE A 338 -22.08 -5.87 -15.01
N THR A 339 -22.68 -4.83 -14.43
CA THR A 339 -23.10 -3.62 -15.15
C THR A 339 -22.99 -2.41 -14.22
N TYR A 340 -22.44 -1.31 -14.74
CA TYR A 340 -22.40 -0.03 -14.05
C TYR A 340 -22.35 1.10 -15.08
N GLN A 341 -23.35 1.97 -15.09
CA GLN A 341 -23.50 3.01 -16.11
C GLN A 341 -23.50 2.39 -17.52
N ASP A 342 -22.66 2.91 -18.42
CA ASP A 342 -22.44 2.39 -19.76
C ASP A 342 -21.56 1.13 -19.79
N LYS A 343 -20.95 0.75 -18.66
CA LYS A 343 -19.96 -0.34 -18.63
C LYS A 343 -20.61 -1.69 -18.41
N ARG A 344 -20.07 -2.72 -19.05
CA ARG A 344 -20.45 -4.13 -18.89
C ARG A 344 -19.20 -4.96 -18.67
N TYR A 345 -19.26 -5.88 -17.74
CA TYR A 345 -18.12 -6.68 -17.33
C TYR A 345 -18.44 -8.17 -17.36
N LYS A 346 -17.44 -8.99 -17.66
CA LYS A 346 -17.49 -10.44 -17.47
C LYS A 346 -16.29 -10.91 -16.68
N TYR A 347 -16.50 -11.99 -15.94
CA TYR A 347 -15.49 -12.63 -15.10
C TYR A 347 -15.39 -14.10 -15.47
N ASP A 348 -14.19 -14.67 -15.31
CA ASP A 348 -14.03 -16.11 -15.32
C ASP A 348 -14.52 -16.73 -13.99
N ALA A 349 -14.58 -18.06 -13.95
CA ALA A 349 -14.99 -18.82 -12.78
C ALA A 349 -13.97 -18.78 -11.61
N LEU A 350 -12.83 -18.12 -11.76
CA LEU A 350 -11.92 -17.75 -10.65
C LEU A 350 -12.12 -16.30 -10.19
N GLY A 351 -13.12 -15.61 -10.73
CA GLY A 351 -13.50 -14.26 -10.34
C GLY A 351 -12.64 -13.16 -10.97
N ARG A 352 -11.79 -13.45 -11.96
CA ARG A 352 -10.95 -12.45 -12.63
C ARG A 352 -11.72 -11.79 -13.77
N MET A 353 -11.65 -10.47 -13.89
CA MET A 353 -12.34 -9.74 -14.98
C MET A 353 -11.68 -10.07 -16.32
N ILE A 354 -12.42 -10.70 -17.24
CA ILE A 354 -11.93 -11.13 -18.57
C ILE A 354 -12.47 -10.30 -19.73
N GLU A 355 -13.56 -9.56 -19.53
CA GLU A 355 -14.08 -8.59 -20.49
C GLU A 355 -14.53 -7.30 -19.80
N LYS A 356 -14.26 -6.17 -20.44
CA LYS A 356 -14.83 -4.86 -20.12
C LYS A 356 -15.32 -4.23 -21.42
N ARG A 357 -16.58 -3.83 -21.48
CA ARG A 357 -17.12 -3.00 -22.56
C ARG A 357 -17.50 -1.63 -22.00
N SER A 358 -17.08 -0.56 -22.65
CA SER A 358 -17.43 0.81 -22.29
C SER A 358 -17.68 1.65 -23.54
N ALA A 359 -18.41 2.76 -23.42
CA ALA A 359 -18.57 3.72 -24.51
C ALA A 359 -17.25 4.40 -24.89
N ALA A 360 -16.36 4.62 -23.92
CA ALA A 360 -15.10 5.33 -24.13
C ALA A 360 -14.01 4.51 -24.84
N ARG A 361 -13.96 3.18 -24.60
CA ARG A 361 -12.88 2.30 -25.09
C ARG A 361 -13.36 1.08 -25.90
N GLY A 362 -14.66 0.94 -26.09
CA GLY A 362 -15.20 -0.25 -26.74
C GLY A 362 -15.00 -1.50 -25.88
N LEU A 363 -14.85 -2.66 -26.53
CA LEU A 363 -14.56 -3.93 -25.88
C LEU A 363 -13.06 -4.12 -25.61
N GLN A 364 -12.74 -4.58 -24.41
CA GLN A 364 -11.41 -5.02 -23.99
C GLN A 364 -11.50 -6.44 -23.42
N ARG A 365 -10.52 -7.28 -23.76
CA ARG A 365 -10.39 -8.67 -23.29
C ARG A 365 -9.09 -8.82 -22.50
N PHE A 366 -9.14 -9.50 -21.37
CA PHE A 366 -8.04 -9.60 -20.41
C PHE A 366 -7.61 -11.05 -20.24
N ALA A 367 -6.30 -11.31 -20.25
CA ALA A 367 -5.73 -12.64 -20.03
C ALA A 367 -4.75 -12.63 -18.86
N TYR A 368 -4.73 -13.72 -18.10
CA TYR A 368 -4.00 -13.85 -16.85
C TYR A 368 -3.05 -15.06 -16.88
N ASP A 369 -1.96 -14.96 -16.14
CA ASP A 369 -1.04 -16.07 -15.90
C ASP A 369 -1.50 -16.98 -14.74
N ALA A 370 -0.72 -18.01 -14.44
CA ALA A 370 -0.98 -18.97 -13.37
C ALA A 370 -0.83 -18.36 -11.96
N GLU A 371 -0.27 -17.16 -11.85
CA GLU A 371 -0.17 -16.36 -10.62
C GLU A 371 -1.31 -15.33 -10.51
N ASN A 372 -2.33 -15.43 -11.37
CA ASN A 372 -3.46 -14.51 -11.46
C ASN A 372 -3.08 -13.05 -11.80
N ARG A 373 -1.92 -12.83 -12.43
CA ARG A 373 -1.46 -11.51 -12.88
C ARG A 373 -1.91 -11.25 -14.31
N LEU A 374 -2.33 -10.02 -14.60
CA LEU A 374 -2.78 -9.63 -15.95
C LEU A 374 -1.58 -9.55 -16.89
N VAL A 375 -1.52 -10.39 -17.92
CA VAL A 375 -0.39 -10.46 -18.86
C VAL A 375 -0.71 -9.91 -20.25
N GLU A 376 -1.98 -9.86 -20.63
CA GLU A 376 -2.39 -9.34 -21.94
C GLU A 376 -3.75 -8.64 -21.89
N VAL A 377 -3.88 -7.53 -22.61
CA VAL A 377 -5.14 -6.84 -22.89
C VAL A 377 -5.30 -6.67 -24.39
N ARG A 378 -6.39 -7.18 -24.96
CA ARG A 378 -6.75 -7.00 -26.37
C ARG A 378 -7.90 -6.02 -26.49
N ASN A 379 -7.68 -4.93 -27.21
CA ASN A 379 -8.67 -3.89 -27.46
C ASN A 379 -9.50 -4.19 -28.74
N GLU A 380 -10.70 -3.62 -28.85
CA GLU A 380 -11.62 -3.82 -29.98
C GLU A 380 -11.04 -3.35 -31.32
N ASN A 381 -10.14 -2.36 -31.29
CA ASN A 381 -9.41 -1.89 -32.47
C ASN A 381 -8.30 -2.85 -32.94
N GLY A 382 -8.08 -3.96 -32.24
CA GLY A 382 -7.04 -4.95 -32.54
C GLY A 382 -5.72 -4.74 -31.81
N ASN A 383 -5.50 -3.59 -31.15
CA ASN A 383 -4.27 -3.34 -30.40
C ASN A 383 -4.15 -4.30 -29.21
N VAL A 384 -2.92 -4.73 -28.93
CA VAL A 384 -2.59 -5.66 -27.86
C VAL A 384 -1.56 -5.04 -26.94
N VAL A 385 -1.88 -4.97 -25.65
CA VAL A 385 -0.96 -4.58 -24.59
C VAL A 385 -0.50 -5.84 -23.86
N ARG A 386 0.81 -6.01 -23.68
CA ARG A 386 1.37 -7.11 -22.88
C ARG A 386 2.21 -6.58 -21.74
N MET A 387 2.25 -7.34 -20.65
CA MET A 387 3.00 -7.00 -19.45
C MET A 387 3.90 -8.16 -19.04
N ALA A 388 5.12 -7.85 -18.58
CA ALA A 388 6.00 -8.82 -17.94
C ALA A 388 6.29 -8.41 -16.49
N TYR A 389 6.45 -9.42 -15.64
CA TYR A 389 6.63 -9.27 -14.21
C TYR A 389 7.87 -10.01 -13.76
N ASP A 390 8.56 -9.46 -12.77
CA ASP A 390 9.65 -10.15 -12.10
C ASP A 390 9.13 -11.23 -11.13
N PRO A 391 10.03 -12.05 -10.54
CA PRO A 391 9.65 -13.10 -9.61
C PRO A 391 8.95 -12.63 -8.32
N LEU A 392 9.07 -11.33 -7.95
CA LEU A 392 8.33 -10.75 -6.82
C LEU A 392 6.94 -10.26 -7.21
N GLY A 393 6.57 -10.31 -8.49
CA GLY A 393 5.28 -9.84 -9.00
C GLY A 393 5.28 -8.36 -9.41
N ARG A 394 6.44 -7.70 -9.47
CA ARG A 394 6.53 -6.30 -9.89
C ARG A 394 6.56 -6.23 -11.41
N ARG A 395 5.76 -5.35 -12.01
CA ARG A 395 5.77 -5.18 -13.47
C ARG A 395 7.06 -4.51 -13.91
N ILE A 396 7.85 -5.19 -14.74
CA ILE A 396 9.14 -4.69 -15.26
C ILE A 396 9.04 -4.19 -16.70
N GLU A 397 8.02 -4.61 -17.45
CA GLU A 397 7.85 -4.24 -18.86
C GLU A 397 6.36 -4.12 -19.22
N LYS A 398 6.07 -3.19 -20.12
CA LYS A 398 4.79 -3.08 -20.85
C LYS A 398 5.08 -2.81 -22.33
N THR A 399 4.51 -3.62 -23.22
CA THR A 399 4.60 -3.45 -24.67
C THR A 399 3.23 -3.23 -25.27
N GLU A 400 3.13 -2.41 -26.31
CA GLU A 400 1.93 -2.20 -27.12
C GLU A 400 2.21 -2.64 -28.56
N HIS A 401 1.28 -3.37 -29.14
CA HIS A 401 1.32 -3.83 -30.52
C HIS A 401 0.03 -3.47 -31.25
N ASP A 402 0.10 -3.25 -32.55
CA ASP A 402 -1.09 -3.11 -33.40
C ASP A 402 -1.74 -4.47 -33.71
N SER A 403 -2.77 -4.45 -34.56
CA SER A 403 -3.50 -5.67 -34.97
C SER A 403 -2.67 -6.66 -35.77
N ASP A 404 -1.62 -6.20 -36.46
CA ASP A 404 -0.72 -7.03 -37.28
C ASP A 404 0.48 -7.54 -36.47
N GLY A 405 0.61 -7.09 -35.21
CA GLY A 405 1.68 -7.48 -34.29
C GLY A 405 2.92 -6.58 -34.37
N TYR A 406 2.85 -5.42 -35.02
CA TYR A 406 3.95 -4.47 -35.03
C TYR A 406 4.04 -3.72 -33.69
N PRO A 407 5.25 -3.53 -33.12
CA PRO A 407 5.41 -2.82 -31.87
C PRO A 407 5.11 -1.32 -32.05
N LEU A 408 4.19 -0.80 -31.23
CA LEU A 408 3.81 0.60 -31.15
C LEU A 408 4.57 1.34 -30.02
N GLY A 409 4.87 0.63 -28.95
CA GLY A 409 5.57 1.22 -27.81
C GLY A 409 6.05 0.19 -26.80
N GLU A 410 7.05 0.59 -26.04
CA GLU A 410 7.64 -0.17 -24.95
C GLU A 410 7.85 0.77 -23.76
N THR A 411 7.59 0.27 -22.57
CA THR A 411 7.90 0.95 -21.31
C THR A 411 8.53 -0.04 -20.34
N LEU A 412 9.74 0.27 -19.90
CA LEU A 412 10.48 -0.49 -18.89
C LEU A 412 10.33 0.18 -17.52
N PHE A 413 10.24 -0.62 -16.46
CA PHE A 413 10.04 -0.16 -15.10
C PHE A 413 11.15 -0.64 -14.18
N THR A 414 11.64 0.25 -13.33
CA THR A 414 12.61 -0.05 -12.26
C THR A 414 11.96 0.21 -10.90
N TRP A 415 12.30 -0.59 -9.90
CA TRP A 415 11.67 -0.60 -8.59
C TRP A 415 12.69 -0.43 -7.47
N ASP A 416 12.31 0.29 -6.42
CA ASP A 416 13.01 0.41 -5.13
C ASP A 416 12.17 -0.39 -4.10
N GLY A 417 12.55 -1.63 -3.84
CA GLY A 417 11.69 -2.59 -3.14
C GLY A 417 10.34 -2.76 -3.87
N LEU A 418 9.24 -2.46 -3.19
CA LEU A 418 7.88 -2.52 -3.78
C LEU A 418 7.34 -1.16 -4.22
N ARG A 419 8.20 -0.17 -4.47
CA ARG A 419 7.82 1.17 -4.93
C ARG A 419 8.41 1.45 -6.31
N LEU A 420 7.56 1.85 -7.25
CA LEU A 420 7.98 2.21 -8.61
C LEU A 420 8.98 3.36 -8.54
N LEU A 421 10.21 3.12 -8.99
CA LEU A 421 11.29 4.09 -8.92
C LEU A 421 11.44 4.87 -10.23
N GLN A 422 11.39 4.18 -11.36
CA GLN A 422 11.68 4.77 -12.66
C GLN A 422 10.84 4.11 -13.75
N GLU A 423 10.47 4.90 -14.76
CA GLU A 423 10.04 4.40 -16.06
C GLU A 423 11.02 4.83 -17.15
N GLN A 424 11.15 4.01 -18.18
CA GLN A 424 11.84 4.36 -19.42
C GLN A 424 10.92 4.06 -20.59
N LYS A 425 10.59 5.09 -21.36
CA LYS A 425 9.79 5.00 -22.59
C LYS A 425 10.62 5.54 -23.74
N TYR A 426 10.95 4.70 -24.70
CA TYR A 426 11.93 5.01 -25.75
C TYR A 426 13.28 5.46 -25.16
N SER A 427 13.77 6.66 -25.51
CA SER A 427 15.00 7.26 -24.96
C SER A 427 14.76 8.16 -23.74
N GLN A 428 13.52 8.26 -23.25
CA GLN A 428 13.16 9.14 -22.14
C GLN A 428 13.05 8.35 -20.84
N THR A 429 13.80 8.78 -19.85
CA THR A 429 13.80 8.22 -18.50
C THR A 429 13.11 9.18 -17.54
N SER A 430 12.26 8.65 -16.67
CA SER A 430 11.58 9.45 -15.64
C SER A 430 11.74 8.80 -14.28
N LEU A 431 12.48 9.47 -13.39
CA LEU A 431 12.72 9.05 -12.01
C LEU A 431 11.65 9.67 -11.10
N TYR A 432 10.99 8.84 -10.29
CA TYR A 432 10.00 9.25 -9.31
C TYR A 432 10.62 9.35 -7.92
N ILE A 433 10.47 10.50 -7.27
CA ILE A 433 10.94 10.76 -5.90
C ILE A 433 9.73 10.94 -5.01
N TYR A 434 9.68 10.21 -3.90
CA TYR A 434 8.56 10.17 -2.96
C TYR A 434 8.92 10.78 -1.61
N GLU A 435 7.90 11.09 -0.81
CA GLU A 435 8.07 11.49 0.58
C GLU A 435 8.48 10.30 1.46
N ASP A 436 9.75 10.26 1.89
CA ASP A 436 10.30 9.28 2.85
C ASP A 436 9.90 7.81 2.53
N GLU A 437 9.35 7.05 3.49
CA GLU A 437 8.86 5.68 3.31
C GLU A 437 7.43 5.60 2.69
N ARG A 438 6.85 6.72 2.23
CA ARG A 438 5.49 6.75 1.68
C ARG A 438 5.48 6.57 0.16
N TYR A 439 4.27 6.37 -0.36
CA TYR A 439 3.98 6.32 -1.79
C TYR A 439 3.45 7.66 -2.33
N GLU A 440 3.51 8.72 -1.54
CA GLU A 440 3.12 10.07 -1.94
C GLU A 440 4.24 10.70 -2.79
N PRO A 441 3.98 11.00 -4.08
CA PRO A 441 5.01 11.52 -4.98
C PRO A 441 5.34 12.97 -4.63
N LEU A 442 6.63 13.29 -4.62
CA LEU A 442 7.15 14.61 -4.26
C LEU A 442 7.73 15.33 -5.47
N ALA A 443 8.55 14.63 -6.26
CA ALA A 443 9.14 15.16 -7.47
C ALA A 443 9.30 14.07 -8.55
N ARG A 444 9.42 14.51 -9.80
CA ARG A 444 9.81 13.69 -10.95
C ARG A 444 11.04 14.33 -11.59
N VAL A 445 12.01 13.53 -11.99
CA VAL A 445 13.18 13.99 -12.74
C VAL A 445 13.21 13.29 -14.09
N ASP A 446 13.06 14.09 -15.14
CA ASP A 446 12.98 13.62 -16.52
C ASP A 446 14.31 13.84 -17.24
N GLY A 447 14.81 12.78 -17.87
CA GLY A 447 16.14 12.73 -18.47
C GLY A 447 17.27 12.48 -17.47
N ILE A 448 18.49 12.43 -18.01
CA ILE A 448 19.73 12.17 -17.27
C ILE A 448 20.75 13.26 -17.61
N GLY A 449 21.64 13.57 -16.68
CA GLY A 449 22.76 14.48 -16.89
C GLY A 449 22.35 15.96 -16.88
N PRO A 450 23.10 16.85 -17.55
CA PRO A 450 22.95 18.30 -17.40
C PRO A 450 21.63 18.87 -17.93
N LEU A 451 20.93 18.12 -18.80
CA LEU A 451 19.65 18.53 -19.38
C LEU A 451 18.44 17.99 -18.61
N GLN A 452 18.65 17.26 -17.50
CA GLN A 452 17.56 16.69 -16.72
C GLN A 452 16.65 17.80 -16.15
N LYS A 453 15.34 17.58 -16.20
CA LYS A 453 14.34 18.53 -15.70
C LYS A 453 13.70 18.00 -14.43
N THR A 454 13.76 18.80 -13.36
CA THR A 454 13.09 18.50 -12.10
C THR A 454 11.73 19.17 -12.05
N ARG A 455 10.69 18.36 -11.81
CA ARG A 455 9.29 18.76 -11.73
C ARG A 455 8.71 18.32 -10.37
N TYR A 456 7.80 19.11 -9.81
CA TYR A 456 7.31 18.95 -8.44
C TYR A 456 5.83 18.66 -8.42
N TYR A 457 5.47 17.60 -7.68
CA TYR A 457 4.10 17.16 -7.51
C TYR A 457 3.39 18.00 -6.46
N HIS A 458 2.13 18.27 -6.73
CA HIS A 458 1.23 18.99 -5.85
C HIS A 458 -0.03 18.16 -5.69
N ASN A 459 -0.12 17.50 -4.55
CA ASN A 459 -1.10 16.45 -4.33
C ASN A 459 -2.28 16.93 -3.50
N ASP A 460 -3.39 16.22 -3.64
CA ASP A 460 -4.50 16.27 -2.69
C ASP A 460 -4.12 15.59 -1.35
N LEU A 461 -5.03 15.55 -0.37
CA LEU A 461 -4.80 14.99 0.95
C LEU A 461 -4.43 13.50 0.94
N ASN A 462 -4.98 12.73 0.01
CA ASN A 462 -4.69 11.30 -0.17
C ASN A 462 -3.42 11.04 -0.98
N GLY A 463 -2.67 12.08 -1.39
CA GLY A 463 -1.47 11.96 -2.20
C GLY A 463 -1.72 11.83 -3.71
N LEU A 464 -2.96 12.00 -4.19
CA LEU A 464 -3.29 12.05 -5.62
C LEU A 464 -2.69 13.31 -6.28
N PRO A 465 -1.84 13.18 -7.31
CA PRO A 465 -1.33 14.34 -8.05
C PRO A 465 -2.43 15.18 -8.70
N GLU A 466 -2.51 16.46 -8.39
CA GLU A 466 -3.42 17.40 -9.08
C GLU A 466 -2.68 18.36 -10.01
N GLN A 467 -1.42 18.69 -9.69
CA GLN A 467 -0.59 19.62 -10.46
C GLN A 467 0.87 19.17 -10.46
N LEU A 468 1.56 19.53 -11.54
CA LEU A 468 3.00 19.39 -11.69
C LEU A 468 3.59 20.74 -12.08
N THR A 469 4.63 21.19 -11.36
CA THR A 469 5.33 22.44 -11.68
C THR A 469 6.80 22.21 -11.99
N GLU A 470 7.38 23.02 -12.87
CA GLU A 470 8.82 23.06 -13.05
C GLU A 470 9.54 23.71 -11.86
N SER A 471 10.87 23.67 -11.89
CA SER A 471 11.72 24.31 -10.88
C SER A 471 11.50 25.82 -10.78
N SER A 472 11.02 26.49 -11.83
CA SER A 472 10.61 27.90 -11.82
C SER A 472 9.31 28.17 -11.06
N GLY A 473 8.55 27.13 -10.70
CA GLY A 473 7.21 27.22 -10.14
C GLY A 473 6.09 27.31 -11.18
N HIS A 474 6.42 27.35 -12.48
CA HIS A 474 5.45 27.34 -13.56
C HIS A 474 4.73 25.98 -13.65
N ASN A 475 3.40 25.99 -13.77
CA ASN A 475 2.59 24.78 -13.89
C ASN A 475 2.65 24.23 -15.31
N VAL A 476 3.04 22.97 -15.46
CA VAL A 476 3.18 22.31 -16.78
C VAL A 476 2.13 21.25 -17.03
N TRP A 477 1.47 20.79 -15.97
CA TRP A 477 0.42 19.79 -16.03
C TRP A 477 -0.55 19.98 -14.85
N ARG A 478 -1.83 19.72 -15.12
CA ARG A 478 -2.90 19.72 -14.12
C ARG A 478 -3.96 18.70 -14.50
N ALA A 479 -4.55 18.04 -13.51
CA ALA A 479 -5.72 17.20 -13.71
C ALA A 479 -6.80 17.42 -12.65
N THR A 480 -8.02 17.08 -13.02
CA THR A 480 -9.16 16.97 -12.12
C THR A 480 -9.76 15.57 -12.22
N TYR A 481 -10.33 15.09 -11.12
CA TYR A 481 -10.75 13.70 -10.97
C TYR A 481 -12.15 13.61 -10.39
N ARG A 482 -12.83 12.50 -10.70
CA ARG A 482 -13.97 11.99 -9.93
C ARG A 482 -13.49 11.43 -8.60
N VAL A 483 -14.40 11.28 -7.64
CA VAL A 483 -14.05 10.80 -6.27
C VAL A 483 -13.25 9.51 -6.29
N TRP A 484 -13.60 8.55 -7.15
CA TRP A 484 -12.91 7.26 -7.27
C TRP A 484 -11.71 7.27 -8.25
N GLY A 485 -11.16 8.45 -8.56
CA GLY A 485 -9.88 8.58 -9.26
C GLY A 485 -9.96 8.58 -10.79
N SER A 486 -11.17 8.55 -11.36
CA SER A 486 -11.35 8.64 -12.81
C SER A 486 -11.05 10.06 -13.28
N THR A 487 -10.11 10.23 -14.22
CA THR A 487 -9.73 11.54 -14.77
C THR A 487 -10.92 12.20 -15.48
N GLN A 488 -11.27 13.42 -15.10
CA GLN A 488 -12.28 14.23 -15.77
C GLN A 488 -11.65 15.14 -16.82
N GLU A 489 -10.59 15.83 -16.42
CA GLU A 489 -9.84 16.75 -17.27
C GLU A 489 -8.35 16.59 -17.00
N GLU A 490 -7.55 16.61 -18.06
CA GLU A 490 -6.10 16.60 -17.99
C GLU A 490 -5.58 17.64 -18.97
N VAL A 491 -4.89 18.66 -18.46
CA VAL A 491 -4.32 19.76 -19.24
C VAL A 491 -2.81 19.77 -19.06
N ARG A 492 -2.08 19.95 -20.16
CA ARG A 492 -0.63 20.07 -20.15
C ARG A 492 -0.15 21.14 -21.12
N GLU A 493 1.01 21.69 -20.82
CA GLU A 493 1.73 22.56 -21.73
C GLU A 493 2.20 21.78 -22.96
N ALA A 494 2.18 22.41 -24.14
CA ALA A 494 2.48 21.75 -25.42
C ALA A 494 3.91 21.19 -25.49
N TYR A 495 4.85 21.78 -24.75
CA TYR A 495 6.24 21.34 -24.67
C TYR A 495 6.48 20.25 -23.62
N PHE A 496 5.49 19.93 -22.78
CA PHE A 496 5.54 18.80 -21.86
C PHE A 496 5.10 17.54 -22.59
N LEU A 497 6.07 16.89 -23.24
CA LEU A 497 5.85 15.73 -24.08
C LEU A 497 5.65 14.46 -23.24
N GLU A 498 6.24 14.43 -22.05
CA GLU A 498 6.14 13.31 -21.11
C GLU A 498 4.69 13.13 -20.60
N GLU A 499 4.34 11.91 -20.22
CA GLU A 499 3.01 11.57 -19.70
C GLU A 499 3.07 11.44 -18.18
N GLN A 500 2.18 12.16 -17.46
CA GLN A 500 2.04 11.98 -16.03
C GLN A 500 1.06 10.85 -15.72
N ASN A 501 1.58 9.71 -15.27
CA ASN A 501 0.79 8.50 -15.08
C ASN A 501 0.53 8.14 -13.61
N LEU A 502 1.16 8.78 -12.62
CA LEU A 502 0.85 8.50 -11.21
C LEU A 502 -0.58 8.93 -10.85
N ARG A 503 -1.29 8.10 -10.07
CA ARG A 503 -2.68 8.34 -9.61
C ARG A 503 -2.75 8.30 -8.08
N PHE A 504 -3.70 7.60 -7.46
CA PHE A 504 -3.64 7.42 -6.01
C PHE A 504 -2.29 6.81 -5.60
N GLN A 505 -1.90 6.96 -4.34
CA GLN A 505 -0.59 6.47 -3.89
C GLN A 505 -0.37 5.00 -4.28
N GLY A 506 0.73 4.74 -5.00
CA GLY A 506 1.09 3.42 -5.54
C GLY A 506 0.43 3.03 -6.86
N GLN A 507 -0.36 3.92 -7.46
CA GLN A 507 -1.06 3.67 -8.73
C GLN A 507 -0.34 4.26 -9.94
N TYR A 508 -0.29 3.48 -11.00
CA TYR A 508 0.18 3.87 -12.32
C TYR A 508 -0.92 3.73 -13.37
N LEU A 509 -1.33 4.81 -14.04
CA LEU A 509 -2.30 4.77 -15.14
C LEU A 509 -1.67 4.17 -16.39
N ASP A 510 -2.23 3.05 -16.85
CA ASP A 510 -2.04 2.59 -18.22
C ASP A 510 -3.07 3.25 -19.13
N ARG A 511 -2.61 4.17 -19.98
CA ARG A 511 -3.49 4.96 -20.84
C ARG A 511 -4.21 4.11 -21.88
N GLU A 512 -3.54 3.06 -22.33
CA GLU A 512 -4.00 2.12 -23.36
C GLU A 512 -5.20 1.29 -22.86
N THR A 513 -5.24 1.00 -21.55
CA THR A 513 -6.32 0.19 -20.95
C THR A 513 -7.31 1.03 -20.14
N GLY A 514 -6.87 2.17 -19.61
CA GLY A 514 -7.60 2.98 -18.63
C GLY A 514 -7.53 2.45 -17.20
N LEU A 515 -6.86 1.31 -16.97
CA LEU A 515 -6.68 0.73 -15.64
C LEU A 515 -5.49 1.38 -14.92
N HIS A 516 -5.55 1.36 -13.60
CA HIS A 516 -4.47 1.79 -12.73
C HIS A 516 -3.79 0.55 -12.15
N PHE A 517 -2.48 0.40 -12.34
CA PHE A 517 -1.70 -0.69 -11.77
C PHE A 517 -1.29 -0.37 -10.33
N ASN A 518 -1.66 -1.24 -9.39
CA ASN A 518 -1.28 -1.22 -7.98
C ASN A 518 -0.46 -2.48 -7.69
N THR A 519 0.84 -2.51 -7.96
CA THR A 519 1.81 -3.61 -7.70
C THR A 519 1.33 -5.06 -7.94
N PHE A 520 0.38 -5.58 -7.15
CA PHE A 520 -0.23 -6.91 -7.28
C PHE A 520 -1.60 -6.97 -7.96
N ARG A 521 -2.29 -5.84 -8.16
CA ARG A 521 -3.63 -5.80 -8.78
C ARG A 521 -3.81 -4.61 -9.72
N PHE A 522 -4.81 -4.71 -10.60
CA PHE A 522 -5.30 -3.59 -11.40
C PHE A 522 -6.59 -3.03 -10.82
N TYR A 523 -6.65 -1.71 -10.72
CA TYR A 523 -7.78 -0.93 -10.27
C TYR A 523 -8.47 -0.28 -11.47
N ASP A 524 -9.79 -0.42 -11.56
CA ASP A 524 -10.61 0.29 -12.54
C ASP A 524 -11.23 1.54 -11.89
N PRO A 525 -10.73 2.76 -12.19
CA PRO A 525 -11.25 4.00 -11.61
C PRO A 525 -12.69 4.30 -12.03
N GLU A 526 -13.15 3.72 -13.14
CA GLU A 526 -14.49 3.96 -13.67
C GLU A 526 -15.59 3.22 -12.90
N MET A 527 -15.23 2.22 -12.09
CA MET A 527 -16.11 1.50 -11.16
C MET A 527 -15.58 1.45 -9.71
N GLY A 528 -14.48 2.15 -9.42
CA GLY A 528 -13.99 2.34 -8.06
C GLY A 528 -13.46 1.10 -7.35
N ARG A 529 -12.93 0.10 -8.08
CA ARG A 529 -12.57 -1.21 -7.50
C ARG A 529 -11.50 -1.98 -8.28
N PHE A 530 -10.97 -3.05 -7.69
CA PHE A 530 -10.01 -3.94 -8.35
C PHE A 530 -10.67 -4.89 -9.35
N THR A 531 -9.90 -5.34 -10.34
CA THR A 531 -10.35 -6.22 -11.43
C THR A 531 -10.25 -7.71 -11.09
N THR A 532 -9.56 -8.06 -10.01
CA THR A 532 -9.36 -9.43 -9.52
C THR A 532 -9.63 -9.53 -8.02
N PRO A 533 -9.98 -10.72 -7.50
CA PRO A 533 -10.08 -10.95 -6.07
C PRO A 533 -8.75 -10.67 -5.36
N ASP A 534 -8.83 -10.31 -4.09
CA ASP A 534 -7.66 -10.05 -3.27
C ASP A 534 -6.74 -11.28 -3.15
N PRO A 535 -5.44 -11.18 -3.52
CA PRO A 535 -4.49 -12.27 -3.37
C PRO A 535 -4.36 -12.77 -1.93
N ILE A 536 -4.48 -11.87 -0.94
CA ILE A 536 -4.44 -12.23 0.49
C ILE A 536 -5.82 -12.59 1.07
N GLY A 537 -6.84 -12.69 0.20
CA GLY A 537 -8.18 -13.15 0.54
C GLY A 537 -8.86 -12.27 1.60
N LEU A 538 -9.50 -12.91 2.57
CA LEU A 538 -10.26 -12.23 3.64
C LEU A 538 -9.41 -11.37 4.57
N SER A 539 -8.07 -11.49 4.52
CA SER A 539 -7.15 -10.59 5.23
C SER A 539 -7.18 -9.17 4.66
N GLY A 540 -7.52 -9.00 3.38
CA GLY A 540 -7.72 -7.70 2.72
C GLY A 540 -9.10 -7.09 2.97
N GLY A 541 -10.10 -7.91 3.36
CA GLY A 541 -11.46 -7.50 3.67
C GLY A 541 -12.53 -8.49 3.18
N LEU A 542 -13.79 -8.26 3.57
CA LEU A 542 -14.92 -9.12 3.15
C LEU A 542 -15.35 -8.91 1.70
N ASN A 543 -15.05 -7.75 1.11
CA ASN A 543 -15.27 -7.50 -0.30
C ASN A 543 -13.92 -7.58 -1.02
N LEU A 544 -13.65 -8.73 -1.65
CA LEU A 544 -12.36 -9.05 -2.26
C LEU A 544 -11.96 -8.14 -3.42
N TYR A 545 -12.87 -7.31 -3.94
CA TYR A 545 -12.61 -6.36 -5.02
C TYR A 545 -12.49 -4.92 -4.52
N GLN A 546 -12.78 -4.65 -3.25
CA GLN A 546 -12.82 -3.28 -2.72
C GLN A 546 -11.44 -2.64 -2.74
N TYR A 547 -11.35 -1.40 -3.23
CA TYR A 547 -10.13 -0.59 -3.13
C TYR A 547 -9.92 -0.09 -1.70
N ALA A 548 -10.91 0.62 -1.15
CA ALA A 548 -10.90 1.14 0.20
C ALA A 548 -12.31 1.53 0.67
N PRO A 549 -12.54 1.80 1.97
CA PRO A 549 -13.81 2.32 2.47
C PRO A 549 -14.19 3.69 1.86
N ASN A 550 -13.21 4.58 1.67
CA ASN A 550 -13.33 5.78 0.86
C ASN A 550 -11.93 6.22 0.36
N PRO A 551 -11.83 6.82 -0.83
CA PRO A 551 -10.54 7.15 -1.45
C PRO A 551 -9.89 8.44 -0.91
N VAL A 552 -10.57 9.17 -0.01
CA VAL A 552 -10.07 10.44 0.55
C VAL A 552 -9.13 10.21 1.73
N LYS A 553 -9.45 9.24 2.59
CA LYS A 553 -8.66 8.91 3.78
C LYS A 553 -7.85 7.65 3.66
N TRP A 554 -8.11 6.80 2.68
CA TRP A 554 -7.53 5.48 2.59
C TRP A 554 -6.81 5.32 1.26
N ILE A 555 -5.71 4.58 1.31
CA ILE A 555 -4.92 4.23 0.15
C ILE A 555 -4.60 2.74 0.19
N ASP A 556 -4.41 2.14 -0.98
CA ASP A 556 -3.86 0.78 -1.11
C ASP A 556 -2.75 0.76 -2.17
N PRO A 557 -1.51 1.12 -1.80
CA PRO A 557 -0.42 1.22 -2.77
C PRO A 557 0.01 -0.11 -3.39
N LYS A 558 -0.20 -1.22 -2.67
CA LYS A 558 0.21 -2.55 -3.11
C LYS A 558 -0.93 -3.31 -3.82
N GLY A 559 -2.18 -2.87 -3.64
CA GLY A 559 -3.33 -3.63 -4.07
C GLY A 559 -3.52 -4.90 -3.25
N LEU A 560 -3.32 -4.87 -1.94
CA LEU A 560 -3.48 -6.04 -1.04
C LEU A 560 -4.32 -5.72 0.19
N ALA A 561 -4.05 -4.58 0.82
CA ALA A 561 -4.80 -4.15 2.00
C ALA A 561 -4.75 -2.63 2.07
N CYS A 562 -5.92 -2.01 2.13
CA CYS A 562 -6.01 -0.57 2.34
C CYS A 562 -5.56 -0.19 3.76
N ALA A 563 -4.92 0.96 3.86
CA ALA A 563 -4.52 1.55 5.14
C ALA A 563 -5.08 2.96 5.24
N ALA A 564 -5.53 3.32 6.44
CA ALA A 564 -5.92 4.70 6.71
C ALA A 564 -4.66 5.58 6.58
N TYR A 565 -4.72 6.56 5.69
CA TYR A 565 -3.74 7.62 5.57
C TYR A 565 -3.85 8.52 6.81
N LYS A 566 -3.17 8.10 7.87
CA LYS A 566 -2.86 8.92 9.03
C LYS A 566 -1.36 9.16 8.99
N GLY A 567 -0.94 10.41 8.85
CA GLY A 567 0.48 10.76 8.91
C GLY A 567 1.08 10.15 10.17
N LYS A 568 1.91 9.11 10.04
CA LYS A 568 2.45 8.41 11.20
C LYS A 568 3.32 9.38 11.98
N LEU A 569 2.85 9.81 13.16
CA LEU A 569 3.73 9.97 14.30
C LEU A 569 4.35 8.61 14.55
N ASN A 570 5.68 8.52 14.63
CA ASN A 570 6.41 7.29 14.85
C ASN A 570 5.88 6.60 16.14
N GLN A 571 5.03 5.58 15.98
CA GLN A 571 4.22 5.01 17.08
C GLN A 571 5.08 4.28 18.13
N LYS A 572 6.28 3.81 17.76
CA LYS A 572 7.22 3.21 18.72
C LYS A 572 7.77 4.27 19.68
N ALA A 573 8.13 5.45 19.17
CA ALA A 573 8.60 6.55 20.01
C ALA A 573 7.47 7.22 20.82
N SER A 574 6.24 7.28 20.32
CA SER A 574 5.13 7.91 21.06
C SER A 574 4.74 7.12 22.31
N LYS A 575 4.84 5.78 22.28
CA LYS A 575 4.55 4.88 23.42
C LYS A 575 5.68 4.76 24.46
N MET A 576 6.93 5.15 24.11
CA MET A 576 8.04 5.12 25.07
C MET A 576 7.93 6.24 26.11
N ARG A 577 8.21 5.90 27.38
CA ARG A 577 8.26 6.86 28.48
C ARG A 577 9.48 7.77 28.30
N VAL A 578 9.29 9.08 28.43
CA VAL A 578 10.39 10.06 28.34
C VAL A 578 11.27 9.94 29.60
N LEU A 579 12.56 9.66 29.41
CA LEU A 579 13.55 9.66 30.46
C LEU A 579 14.02 11.09 30.73
N ALA A 580 13.99 11.48 32.01
CA ALA A 580 14.54 12.75 32.46
C ALA A 580 16.02 12.56 32.79
N LYS A 581 16.87 13.48 32.29
CA LYS A 581 18.31 13.45 32.53
C LYS A 581 18.60 13.39 34.04
N GLY A 582 19.39 12.38 34.45
CA GLY A 582 19.78 12.16 35.84
C GLY A 582 18.80 11.34 36.70
N SER A 583 17.65 10.92 36.17
CA SER A 583 16.72 10.03 36.89
C SER A 583 17.30 8.63 37.11
N LYS A 584 16.65 7.83 37.98
CA LYS A 584 17.08 6.44 38.22
C LYS A 584 16.97 5.60 36.94
N GLU A 585 15.91 5.80 36.17
CA GLU A 585 15.65 5.13 34.90
C GLU A 585 16.60 5.61 33.81
N TRP A 586 17.03 6.88 33.83
CA TRP A 586 18.10 7.37 32.96
C TRP A 586 19.41 6.62 33.20
N LYS A 587 19.83 6.50 34.47
CA LYS A 587 21.08 5.79 34.82
C LYS A 587 21.02 4.31 34.47
N GLN A 588 19.86 3.68 34.69
CA GLN A 588 19.62 2.30 34.30
C GLN A 588 19.71 2.16 32.77
N ALA A 589 19.01 3.02 32.03
CA ALA A 589 19.05 3.01 30.57
C ALA A 589 20.45 3.27 30.01
N VAL A 590 21.27 4.12 30.63
CA VAL A 590 22.69 4.30 30.24
C VAL A 590 23.49 3.01 30.44
N ALA A 591 23.26 2.27 31.53
CA ALA A 591 23.93 1.00 31.79
C ALA A 591 23.46 -0.09 30.82
N ASP A 592 22.16 -0.19 30.57
CA ASP A 592 21.55 -1.15 29.64
C ASP A 592 22.01 -0.87 28.20
N ASN A 593 22.06 0.41 27.79
CA ASN A 593 22.60 0.82 26.50
C ASN A 593 24.07 0.43 26.34
N ARG A 594 24.88 0.59 27.40
CA ARG A 594 26.30 0.19 27.36
C ARG A 594 26.45 -1.32 27.24
N LEU A 595 25.60 -2.09 27.90
CA LEU A 595 25.56 -3.55 27.77
C LEU A 595 25.16 -3.97 26.35
N ALA A 596 24.10 -3.36 25.82
CA ALA A 596 23.63 -3.59 24.46
C ALA A 596 24.71 -3.25 23.42
N MET A 597 25.41 -2.12 23.55
CA MET A 597 26.55 -1.76 22.69
C MET A 597 27.68 -2.80 22.75
N THR A 598 27.94 -3.38 23.93
CA THR A 598 28.99 -4.41 24.10
C THR A 598 28.59 -5.72 23.42
N ASN A 599 27.30 -6.03 23.39
CA ASN A 599 26.74 -7.24 22.79
C ASN A 599 26.38 -7.08 21.30
N GLY A 600 26.54 -5.88 20.73
CA GLY A 600 26.08 -5.57 19.36
C GLY A 600 24.55 -5.47 19.22
N GLU A 601 23.84 -5.32 20.34
CA GLU A 601 22.39 -5.23 20.42
C GLU A 601 21.90 -3.77 20.34
N LYS A 602 20.69 -3.55 19.80
CA LYS A 602 20.08 -2.22 19.72
C LYS A 602 19.38 -1.87 21.04
N PHE A 603 19.55 -0.65 21.52
CA PHE A 603 18.85 -0.12 22.69
C PHE A 603 18.13 1.20 22.37
N GLN A 604 16.82 1.27 22.60
CA GLN A 604 15.99 2.43 22.28
C GLN A 604 15.54 3.15 23.55
N VAL A 605 15.66 4.48 23.54
CA VAL A 605 15.26 5.34 24.67
C VAL A 605 14.65 6.62 24.13
N LYS A 606 13.65 7.14 24.85
CA LYS A 606 13.07 8.44 24.56
C LYS A 606 13.55 9.45 25.59
N VAL A 607 14.08 10.57 25.12
CA VAL A 607 14.55 11.68 25.96
C VAL A 607 13.81 12.97 25.59
N LYS A 608 13.84 13.96 26.48
CA LYS A 608 13.03 15.18 26.35
C LYS A 608 13.52 16.14 25.26
N SER A 609 14.79 16.08 24.89
CA SER A 609 15.42 17.03 23.97
C SER A 609 16.65 16.44 23.26
N SER A 610 17.07 17.08 22.16
CA SER A 610 18.31 16.73 21.43
C SER A 610 19.57 16.88 22.31
N SER A 611 19.60 17.87 23.21
CA SER A 611 20.71 18.02 24.17
C SER A 611 20.77 16.87 25.17
N ASP A 612 19.61 16.36 25.61
CA ASP A 612 19.56 15.17 26.44
C ASP A 612 19.99 13.94 25.65
N ALA A 613 19.60 13.79 24.38
CA ALA A 613 20.05 12.65 23.55
C ALA A 613 21.58 12.60 23.42
N LYS A 614 22.21 13.76 23.16
CA LYS A 614 23.67 13.86 23.11
C LYS A 614 24.33 13.56 24.45
N ALA A 615 23.74 14.02 25.55
CA ALA A 615 24.24 13.71 26.89
C ALA A 615 24.11 12.21 27.20
N PHE A 616 22.99 11.59 26.84
CA PHE A 616 22.72 10.17 27.02
C PHE A 616 23.73 9.31 26.25
N LEU A 617 23.97 9.63 24.98
CA LEU A 617 24.98 8.95 24.16
C LEU A 617 26.38 9.10 24.74
N LYS A 618 26.77 10.32 25.13
CA LYS A 618 28.08 10.58 25.73
C LYS A 618 28.28 9.82 27.05
N GLU A 619 27.25 9.75 27.89
CA GLU A 619 27.27 8.98 29.14
C GLU A 619 27.31 7.46 28.88
N SER A 620 26.64 6.99 27.83
CA SER A 620 26.60 5.56 27.43
C SER A 620 27.91 5.09 26.83
N GLN A 621 28.50 5.89 25.91
CA GLN A 621 29.72 5.58 25.17
C GLN A 621 30.99 5.57 26.06
N GLY A 622 31.01 6.30 27.18
CA GLY A 622 32.17 6.33 28.08
C GLY A 622 33.49 6.63 27.35
N ASN A 623 34.56 5.88 27.67
CA ASN A 623 35.89 5.99 27.03
C ASN A 623 36.09 5.01 25.84
N MET A 624 35.03 4.50 25.22
CA MET A 624 35.11 3.41 24.22
C MET A 624 35.79 3.76 22.88
N ASN A 625 36.28 4.98 22.67
CA ASN A 625 37.06 5.36 21.47
C ASN A 625 38.55 4.93 21.51
N ARG A 626 38.92 3.92 22.29
CA ARG A 626 40.24 3.30 22.22
C ARG A 626 40.09 1.78 22.22
N TYR A 627 40.59 1.19 21.15
CA TYR A 627 40.90 -0.24 20.90
C TYR A 627 39.94 -1.02 19.99
N LYS A 628 40.59 -1.63 18.97
CA LYS A 628 40.08 -2.57 17.97
C LYS A 628 39.58 -3.85 18.65
N ALA A 629 38.49 -4.43 18.15
CA ALA A 629 38.02 -5.74 18.59
C ALA A 629 37.94 -6.73 17.42
N HIS A 630 38.62 -7.86 17.63
CA HIS A 630 38.50 -9.12 16.91
C HIS A 630 37.19 -9.85 17.31
N THR A 631 36.79 -10.79 16.46
CA THR A 631 35.67 -11.74 16.57
C THR A 631 35.78 -12.73 17.75
N GLN A 632 34.64 -13.15 18.34
CA GLN A 632 34.25 -14.56 18.58
C GLN A 632 32.96 -14.76 19.45
N SER A 633 31.99 -15.48 18.87
CA SER A 633 31.08 -16.55 19.38
C SER A 633 30.36 -16.52 20.75
N ALA A 634 29.01 -16.51 20.66
CA ALA A 634 27.99 -17.45 21.18
C ALA A 634 27.90 -17.88 22.67
N ARG A 635 26.65 -17.85 23.22
CA ARG A 635 25.83 -18.99 23.73
C ARG A 635 24.42 -18.52 24.14
N ALA A 636 23.35 -19.26 23.76
CA ALA A 636 22.54 -20.21 24.57
C ALA A 636 21.95 -19.54 25.83
N ASP A 637 20.63 -19.42 26.02
CA ASP A 637 19.82 -20.43 26.69
C ASP A 637 18.30 -20.19 26.48
N GLY A 638 17.54 -21.24 26.20
CA GLY A 638 16.09 -21.19 26.02
C GLY A 638 15.29 -21.22 27.33
N VAL A 639 14.13 -20.53 27.34
CA VAL A 639 12.80 -20.94 27.86
C VAL A 639 11.80 -19.75 27.76
N ALA A 640 10.53 -20.07 27.45
CA ALA A 640 9.42 -19.18 27.12
C ALA A 640 8.33 -19.02 28.21
N LYS A 641 7.38 -18.08 27.97
CA LYS A 641 5.89 -18.05 28.24
C LYS A 641 5.36 -16.77 28.97
N TYR A 642 4.64 -15.83 28.30
CA TYR A 642 3.15 -15.65 28.03
C TYR A 642 2.40 -14.73 29.05
N PRO A 643 1.14 -14.22 28.85
CA PRO A 643 0.29 -13.96 27.66
C PRO A 643 -0.59 -12.65 27.69
N LYS A 644 -1.40 -12.48 26.61
CA LYS A 644 -2.76 -11.89 26.44
C LYS A 644 -2.94 -10.53 25.74
N GLY A 645 -3.58 -10.62 24.56
CA GLY A 645 -4.84 -9.92 24.29
C GLY A 645 -4.96 -9.17 22.97
N TYR A 646 -5.19 -9.87 21.85
CA TYR A 646 -6.05 -9.50 20.71
C TYR A 646 -6.15 -10.73 19.80
N GLU A 647 -7.36 -11.25 19.57
CA GLU A 647 -7.61 -12.26 18.54
C GLU A 647 -7.93 -11.54 17.23
N GLN A 648 -6.93 -11.46 16.35
CA GLN A 648 -7.17 -11.43 14.91
C GLN A 648 -7.31 -12.90 14.51
N HIS A 649 -8.44 -13.29 13.91
CA HIS A 649 -8.50 -14.58 13.23
C HIS A 649 -7.68 -14.44 11.95
N MET A 650 -6.41 -14.79 12.09
CA MET A 650 -5.44 -14.88 11.01
C MET A 650 -5.83 -16.06 10.11
N ALA A 651 -5.61 -15.90 8.79
CA ALA A 651 -5.19 -17.03 7.95
C ALA A 651 -4.06 -17.78 8.69
N PRO A 652 -3.89 -19.11 8.51
CA PRO A 652 -2.93 -19.91 9.27
C PRO A 652 -1.60 -19.15 9.41
N GLU A 653 -1.14 -19.04 10.66
CA GLU A 653 0.00 -18.22 11.07
C GLU A 653 1.21 -18.49 10.16
N GLY A 654 1.46 -17.59 9.19
CA GLY A 654 2.56 -17.77 8.25
C GLY A 654 2.47 -17.03 6.92
N GLY A 655 2.21 -15.73 6.92
CA GLY A 655 2.53 -14.82 5.79
C GLY A 655 1.60 -14.90 4.57
N PHE A 656 0.96 -13.76 4.25
CA PHE A 656 0.56 -13.31 2.89
C PHE A 656 0.05 -14.32 1.84
N GLY A 657 -0.58 -15.44 2.20
CA GLY A 657 -1.17 -16.39 1.24
C GLY A 657 -0.18 -16.83 0.14
N ASP A 658 -0.60 -16.72 -1.13
CA ASP A 658 0.20 -17.04 -2.34
C ASP A 658 1.40 -16.13 -2.60
N THR A 659 1.57 -15.09 -1.76
CA THR A 659 2.69 -14.14 -1.85
C THR A 659 3.64 -14.27 -0.65
N PRO A 660 4.20 -15.47 -0.39
CA PRO A 660 4.99 -15.76 0.81
C PRO A 660 6.32 -15.00 0.90
N HIS A 661 6.77 -14.40 -0.22
CA HIS A 661 7.94 -13.52 -0.29
C HIS A 661 7.67 -12.11 0.23
N ILE A 662 6.41 -11.74 0.42
CA ILE A 662 6.04 -10.52 1.12
C ILE A 662 6.04 -10.91 2.60
N LYS A 663 7.00 -10.43 3.40
CA LYS A 663 7.01 -10.55 4.87
C LYS A 663 6.85 -9.16 5.49
#